data_AF-A0A5J4Y5C6-F1
#
_entry.id   AF-A0A5J4Y5C6-F1
#
_cell.length_a   1.000
_cell.length_b   1.000
_cell.length_c   1.000
_cell.angle_alpha   90.00
_cell.angle_beta   90.00
_cell.angle_gamma   90.00
#
_symmetry.space_group_name_H-M   'P 1'
#
loop_
_entity.id
_entity.type
_entity.pdbx_description
1 polymer ?
#
loop_
_entity_poly.entity_id
_entity_poly.type
_entity_poly.pdbx_seq_one_letter_code
_entity_poly.pdbx_strand_id
1 'polypeptide(L)'
;MAYSDTSDEEVDLNNPNLDAALHQAEQLLGIPPEQASQQDFAYEDRVQSGPQSAWLRSALAEREAQLEELQDQHLRLVQRSQEARQNWESALESKDRALTQLEDALVTQKRTLQQQMDQQQAAVSMTHNQLIQGTDAQIAMQRQLDQSQQQVASLETALSQAQGRLAEHSSGSEVRAARAEQDRWRWQSEAEELRTLLASRDREIGKMQSKQELPQLLQKLQKTQEKLESRDASARKYKDAVRALKARLSDATAALQISHSEALRLRTRVADLKAAVSWGDVRNSGGGGASECGTGRVLQDRLNQLHEGLASKEKAHKALAEEVEASQEKLSKAQKHSAACEAKISALQQQLEEVGRQAERRIDRAEARGADLQHDLHQAQHRAHQAEADFSSLAERVREGEGRAAETDRAAREALHRFAQAEAQLQSTERELAEAQKQWSQSEAQAAEAHRHTRELQGQLAEADGRAKEMQQQLDRSQTRLRHLETALHKAEREGAQELAAARHDWDSLHKEDAQELREAKVASTRAQASRDKAESRCAELEGELDTQRAAAIALRQAHASESSRQAASEAKLAGMQQQLDSRQDAFDNLKGDLDAMEAHHKQVEADWRTQLSRRTAALSDANRRFTELESVMRRIAGRPGADMSNPATPSIGIGSGPGAGAGAGAGIGAIAMLPYTAPDPGMPYAPNMP
;
A
#
# COMPACT_ATOMS: atom_id res chain seq x y z
N MET A 1 -24.87 -1.66 -19.79
CA MET A 1 -25.61 -2.94 -19.85
C MET A 1 -26.94 -2.71 -19.16
N ALA A 2 -28.05 -3.13 -19.75
CA ALA A 2 -29.34 -3.13 -19.06
C ALA A 2 -29.46 -4.41 -18.23
N TYR A 3 -29.92 -4.28 -16.99
CA TYR A 3 -30.50 -5.39 -16.24
C TYR A 3 -31.97 -5.09 -16.02
N SER A 4 -32.78 -6.14 -16.03
CA SER A 4 -34.23 -6.06 -16.08
C SER A 4 -34.82 -5.55 -14.79
N ASP A 5 -35.65 -4.51 -14.93
CA ASP A 5 -36.72 -4.16 -14.02
C ASP A 5 -37.58 -5.42 -13.75
N THR A 6 -37.70 -5.83 -12.49
CA THR A 6 -38.55 -6.96 -12.07
C THR A 6 -39.54 -6.44 -11.04
N SER A 7 -40.69 -6.01 -11.57
CA SER A 7 -41.79 -5.35 -10.88
C SER A 7 -42.11 -5.94 -9.50
N ASP A 8 -42.33 -5.05 -8.53
CA ASP A 8 -43.10 -5.38 -7.34
C ASP A 8 -44.53 -5.76 -7.76
N GLU A 9 -44.95 -7.01 -7.51
CA GLU A 9 -46.37 -7.37 -7.51
C GLU A 9 -47.00 -6.87 -6.21
N GLU A 10 -47.28 -5.56 -6.17
CA GLU A 10 -48.03 -4.92 -5.10
C GLU A 10 -49.44 -5.53 -5.04
N VAL A 11 -49.69 -6.38 -4.06
CA VAL A 11 -50.94 -7.12 -3.92
C VAL A 11 -52.04 -6.15 -3.51
N ASP A 12 -52.82 -5.68 -4.49
CA ASP A 12 -53.90 -4.71 -4.29
C ASP A 12 -55.02 -5.29 -3.41
N LEU A 13 -54.97 -4.92 -2.13
CA LEU A 13 -55.94 -5.30 -1.11
C LEU A 13 -57.31 -4.61 -1.29
N ASN A 14 -57.47 -3.68 -2.23
CA ASN A 14 -58.76 -3.06 -2.58
C ASN A 14 -59.50 -3.80 -3.71
N ASN A 15 -59.19 -5.07 -3.98
CA ASN A 15 -59.91 -5.86 -4.97
C ASN A 15 -61.38 -6.12 -4.52
N PRO A 16 -62.38 -5.47 -5.15
CA PRO A 16 -63.77 -5.49 -4.67
C PRO A 16 -64.48 -6.85 -4.87
N ASN A 17 -63.78 -7.81 -5.50
CA ASN A 17 -64.29 -9.16 -5.71
C ASN A 17 -64.24 -10.02 -4.43
N LEU A 18 -63.51 -9.59 -3.38
CA LEU A 18 -63.43 -10.33 -2.11
C LEU A 18 -64.72 -10.22 -1.28
N ASP A 19 -65.29 -9.02 -1.15
CA ASP A 19 -66.59 -8.82 -0.49
C ASP A 19 -67.73 -9.51 -1.26
N ALA A 20 -67.66 -9.51 -2.60
CA ALA A 20 -68.59 -10.26 -3.44
C ALA A 20 -68.50 -11.78 -3.18
N ALA A 21 -67.29 -12.33 -2.99
CA ALA A 21 -67.09 -13.73 -2.63
C ALA A 21 -67.58 -14.06 -1.20
N LEU A 22 -67.41 -13.15 -0.25
CA LEU A 22 -67.93 -13.32 1.12
C LEU A 22 -69.46 -13.36 1.15
N HIS A 23 -70.15 -12.39 0.54
CA HIS A 23 -71.62 -12.42 0.43
C HIS A 23 -72.13 -13.65 -0.35
N GLN A 24 -71.38 -14.14 -1.35
CA GLN A 24 -71.75 -15.37 -2.06
C GLN A 24 -71.55 -16.63 -1.21
N ALA A 25 -70.57 -16.65 -0.30
CA ALA A 25 -70.40 -17.72 0.68
C ALA A 25 -71.51 -17.71 1.76
N GLU A 26 -71.92 -16.53 2.24
CA GLU A 26 -73.05 -16.38 3.17
C GLU A 26 -74.37 -16.90 2.56
N GLN A 27 -74.64 -16.56 1.29
CA GLN A 27 -75.81 -17.08 0.57
C GLN A 27 -75.79 -18.60 0.37
N LEU A 28 -74.61 -19.22 0.26
CA LEU A 28 -74.47 -20.68 0.13
C LEU A 28 -74.53 -21.42 1.48
N LEU A 29 -74.26 -20.75 2.60
CA LEU A 29 -74.32 -21.33 3.95
C LEU A 29 -75.73 -21.32 4.56
N GLY A 30 -76.68 -20.59 3.97
CA GLY A 30 -78.11 -20.76 4.25
C GLY A 30 -78.55 -20.37 5.67
N ILE A 31 -77.83 -19.45 6.33
CA ILE A 31 -78.18 -18.94 7.65
C ILE A 31 -79.28 -17.86 7.49
N PRO A 32 -80.50 -18.06 8.02
CA PRO A 32 -81.59 -17.11 7.83
C PRO A 32 -81.45 -15.91 8.79
N PRO A 33 -81.62 -14.65 8.31
CA PRO A 33 -81.69 -13.48 9.18
C PRO A 33 -83.02 -13.45 9.96
N GLU A 34 -82.96 -12.84 11.15
CA GLU A 34 -83.96 -12.86 12.23
C GLU A 34 -85.43 -12.62 11.81
N GLN A 35 -86.30 -13.62 12.04
CA GLN A 35 -87.75 -13.41 12.23
C GLN A 35 -88.35 -14.37 13.28
N ALA A 36 -88.24 -14.00 14.56
CA ALA A 36 -89.00 -14.58 15.68
C ALA A 36 -89.13 -13.52 16.80
N SER A 37 -90.30 -12.88 16.99
CA SER A 37 -91.23 -13.20 18.10
C SER A 37 -90.52 -13.42 19.45
N GLN A 38 -90.64 -12.56 20.47
CA GLN A 38 -91.90 -12.02 21.00
C GLN A 38 -93.04 -13.05 21.02
N GLN A 39 -92.88 -14.17 21.74
CA GLN A 39 -94.01 -14.80 22.43
C GLN A 39 -93.59 -15.73 23.59
N ASP A 40 -94.48 -15.75 24.57
CA ASP A 40 -94.63 -16.61 25.75
C ASP A 40 -93.77 -17.89 25.86
N PHE A 41 -93.04 -18.02 26.98
CA PHE A 41 -92.93 -19.29 27.72
C PHE A 41 -92.74 -19.10 29.24
N ALA A 42 -93.75 -18.50 29.88
CA ALA A 42 -93.82 -18.41 31.35
C ALA A 42 -94.23 -19.77 31.96
N TYR A 43 -93.35 -20.79 31.91
CA TYR A 43 -93.73 -22.16 32.26
C TYR A 43 -92.65 -23.06 32.90
N GLU A 44 -91.74 -22.54 33.74
CA GLU A 44 -90.71 -23.38 34.40
C GLU A 44 -90.62 -23.31 35.95
N ASP A 45 -91.60 -22.71 36.64
CA ASP A 45 -91.67 -22.75 38.12
C ASP A 45 -92.41 -23.99 38.67
N ARG A 46 -92.15 -25.18 38.09
CA ARG A 46 -92.73 -26.44 38.61
C ARG A 46 -91.91 -27.73 38.43
N VAL A 47 -90.59 -27.60 38.29
CA VAL A 47 -89.64 -28.71 38.54
C VAL A 47 -88.70 -28.34 39.69
N GLN A 48 -89.29 -28.13 40.87
CA GLN A 48 -88.57 -28.00 42.13
C GLN A 48 -88.46 -29.38 42.83
N SER A 49 -87.45 -29.55 43.69
CA SER A 49 -87.23 -30.69 44.62
C SER A 49 -87.07 -32.14 44.10
N GLY A 50 -86.69 -32.34 42.83
CA GLY A 50 -86.11 -33.62 42.37
C GLY A 50 -84.56 -33.59 42.36
N PRO A 51 -83.82 -34.51 43.01
CA PRO A 51 -82.35 -34.41 43.14
C PRO A 51 -81.60 -34.43 41.80
N GLN A 52 -82.14 -35.12 40.78
CA GLN A 52 -81.60 -35.08 39.41
C GLN A 52 -81.64 -33.69 38.79
N SER A 53 -82.62 -32.84 39.14
CA SER A 53 -82.71 -31.46 38.62
C SER A 53 -81.66 -30.52 39.21
N ALA A 54 -81.14 -30.81 40.41
CA ALA A 54 -80.01 -30.09 40.99
C ALA A 54 -78.70 -30.54 40.32
N TRP A 55 -78.53 -31.84 40.07
CA TRP A 55 -77.38 -32.37 39.34
C TRP A 55 -77.30 -31.84 37.90
N LEU A 56 -78.42 -31.81 37.16
CA LEU A 56 -78.46 -31.26 35.80
C LEU A 56 -78.13 -29.76 35.77
N ARG A 57 -78.64 -28.95 36.71
CA ARG A 57 -78.25 -27.52 36.81
C ARG A 57 -76.77 -27.36 37.17
N SER A 58 -76.23 -28.18 38.06
CA SER A 58 -74.80 -28.16 38.41
C SER A 58 -73.92 -28.55 37.22
N ALA A 59 -74.30 -29.58 36.46
CA ALA A 59 -73.57 -30.03 35.27
C ALA A 59 -73.69 -29.03 34.12
N LEU A 60 -74.83 -28.33 33.98
CA LEU A 60 -75.02 -27.29 32.98
C LEU A 60 -74.19 -26.04 33.33
N ALA A 61 -74.20 -25.59 34.58
CA ALA A 61 -73.34 -24.50 35.05
C ALA A 61 -71.84 -24.84 34.97
N GLU A 62 -71.46 -26.11 35.20
CA GLU A 62 -70.08 -26.58 34.97
C GLU A 62 -69.71 -26.54 33.48
N ARG A 63 -70.64 -26.84 32.57
CA ARG A 63 -70.44 -26.70 31.12
C ARG A 63 -70.41 -25.24 30.66
N GLU A 64 -71.23 -24.37 31.23
CA GLU A 64 -71.18 -22.93 30.98
C GLU A 64 -69.84 -22.34 31.42
N ALA A 65 -69.36 -22.67 32.63
CA ALA A 65 -68.04 -22.25 33.11
C ALA A 65 -66.89 -22.80 32.25
N GLN A 66 -66.97 -24.05 31.77
CA GLN A 66 -66.00 -24.60 30.82
C GLN A 66 -66.04 -23.91 29.44
N LEU A 67 -67.21 -23.40 29.02
CA LEU A 67 -67.40 -22.71 27.75
C LEU A 67 -66.91 -21.26 27.86
N GLU A 68 -67.18 -20.58 28.97
CA GLU A 68 -66.55 -19.29 29.34
C GLU A 68 -65.02 -19.42 29.40
N GLU A 69 -64.48 -20.46 30.08
CA GLU A 69 -63.02 -20.66 30.11
C GLU A 69 -62.43 -20.91 28.71
N LEU A 70 -63.11 -21.69 27.85
CA LEU A 70 -62.69 -21.90 26.48
C LEU A 70 -62.75 -20.61 25.63
N GLN A 71 -63.76 -19.77 25.83
CA GLN A 71 -63.84 -18.45 25.18
C GLN A 71 -62.70 -17.54 25.66
N ASP A 72 -62.40 -17.53 26.96
CA ASP A 72 -61.34 -16.72 27.54
C ASP A 72 -59.93 -17.21 27.10
N GLN A 73 -59.74 -18.53 27.02
CA GLN A 73 -58.54 -19.14 26.43
C GLN A 73 -58.40 -18.80 24.92
N HIS A 74 -59.50 -18.83 24.16
CA HIS A 74 -59.49 -18.45 22.74
C HIS A 74 -59.20 -16.96 22.54
N LEU A 75 -59.80 -16.08 23.34
CA LEU A 75 -59.56 -14.64 23.30
C LEU A 75 -58.08 -14.31 23.61
N ARG A 76 -57.50 -14.96 24.62
CA ARG A 76 -56.07 -14.85 24.96
C ARG A 76 -55.15 -15.38 23.85
N LEU A 77 -55.57 -16.43 23.11
CA LEU A 77 -54.84 -16.91 21.93
C LEU A 77 -54.92 -15.93 20.75
N VAL A 78 -56.10 -15.33 20.51
CA VAL A 78 -56.27 -14.28 19.48
C VAL A 78 -55.42 -13.06 19.82
N GLN A 79 -55.46 -12.56 21.06
CA GLN A 79 -54.61 -11.46 21.53
C GLN A 79 -53.12 -11.76 21.32
N ARG A 80 -52.62 -12.92 21.78
CA ARG A 80 -51.23 -13.34 21.55
C ARG A 80 -50.87 -13.45 20.07
N SER A 81 -51.82 -13.83 19.20
CA SER A 81 -51.58 -13.86 17.75
C SER A 81 -51.50 -12.46 17.13
N GLN A 82 -52.23 -11.48 17.67
CA GLN A 82 -52.15 -10.07 17.27
C GLN A 82 -50.87 -9.43 17.78
N GLU A 83 -50.51 -9.64 19.05
CA GLU A 83 -49.22 -9.25 19.63
C GLU A 83 -48.05 -9.83 18.81
N ALA A 84 -48.12 -11.11 18.42
CA ALA A 84 -47.10 -11.73 17.58
C ALA A 84 -47.00 -11.06 16.20
N ARG A 85 -48.12 -10.75 15.54
CA ARG A 85 -48.14 -10.01 14.25
C ARG A 85 -47.53 -8.62 14.39
N GLN A 86 -47.95 -7.83 15.37
CA GLN A 86 -47.41 -6.49 15.63
C GLN A 86 -45.91 -6.50 15.92
N ASN A 87 -45.40 -7.53 16.61
CA ASN A 87 -43.97 -7.72 16.82
C ASN A 87 -43.22 -8.09 15.51
N TRP A 88 -43.81 -8.91 14.64
CA TRP A 88 -43.25 -9.22 13.31
C TRP A 88 -43.26 -8.02 12.37
N GLU A 89 -44.34 -7.24 12.35
CA GLU A 89 -44.50 -5.99 11.59
C GLU A 89 -43.46 -4.96 12.07
N SER A 90 -43.33 -4.76 13.38
CA SER A 90 -42.31 -3.87 13.97
C SER A 90 -40.87 -4.33 13.66
N ALA A 91 -40.62 -5.64 13.60
CA ALA A 91 -39.33 -6.20 13.23
C ALA A 91 -39.01 -6.00 11.73
N LEU A 92 -40.02 -6.08 10.86
CA LEU A 92 -39.93 -5.74 9.43
C LEU A 92 -39.60 -4.25 9.25
N GLU A 93 -40.39 -3.34 9.83
CA GLU A 93 -40.09 -1.90 9.76
C GLU A 93 -38.68 -1.56 10.27
N SER A 94 -38.23 -2.22 11.35
CA SER A 94 -36.89 -2.05 11.91
C SER A 94 -35.80 -2.53 10.94
N LYS A 95 -35.99 -3.69 10.32
CA LYS A 95 -35.09 -4.23 9.28
C LYS A 95 -35.03 -3.31 8.06
N ASP A 96 -36.17 -2.80 7.60
CA ASP A 96 -36.22 -2.03 6.36
C ASP A 96 -35.64 -0.62 6.56
N ARG A 97 -35.84 0.01 7.73
CA ARG A 97 -35.08 1.20 8.16
C ARG A 97 -33.57 0.95 8.20
N ALA A 98 -33.13 -0.23 8.65
CA ALA A 98 -31.72 -0.60 8.66
C ALA A 98 -31.16 -0.83 7.25
N LEU A 99 -31.96 -1.35 6.32
CA LEU A 99 -31.60 -1.44 4.89
C LEU A 99 -31.40 -0.04 4.28
N THR A 100 -32.36 0.87 4.45
CA THR A 100 -32.23 2.26 3.94
C THR A 100 -30.99 2.95 4.52
N GLN A 101 -30.67 2.75 5.80
CA GLN A 101 -29.46 3.30 6.42
C GLN A 101 -28.16 2.74 5.81
N LEU A 102 -28.14 1.45 5.43
CA LEU A 102 -27.01 0.84 4.74
C LEU A 102 -26.88 1.32 3.28
N GLU A 103 -28.01 1.57 2.60
CA GLU A 103 -28.03 2.14 1.26
C GLU A 103 -27.54 3.60 1.25
N ASP A 104 -28.01 4.44 2.16
CA ASP A 104 -27.51 5.82 2.33
C ASP A 104 -26.01 5.84 2.69
N ALA A 105 -25.55 4.91 3.52
CA ALA A 105 -24.13 4.75 3.84
C ALA A 105 -23.31 4.35 2.60
N LEU A 106 -23.79 3.42 1.77
CA LEU A 106 -23.16 3.01 0.52
C LEU A 106 -23.15 4.14 -0.53
N VAL A 107 -24.24 4.89 -0.67
CA VAL A 107 -24.31 6.07 -1.54
C VAL A 107 -23.33 7.14 -1.08
N THR A 108 -23.20 7.35 0.23
CA THR A 108 -22.24 8.29 0.83
C THR A 108 -20.79 7.83 0.60
N GLN A 109 -20.47 6.55 0.82
CA GLN A 109 -19.15 5.98 0.54
C GLN A 109 -18.79 6.06 -0.95
N LYS A 110 -19.75 5.84 -1.84
CA LYS A 110 -19.56 5.98 -3.29
C LYS A 110 -19.26 7.43 -3.69
N ARG A 111 -19.92 8.41 -3.05
CA ARG A 111 -19.64 9.84 -3.25
C ARG A 111 -18.26 10.24 -2.74
N THR A 112 -17.82 9.78 -1.57
CA THR A 112 -16.48 10.11 -1.05
C THR A 112 -15.36 9.45 -1.85
N LEU A 113 -15.54 8.21 -2.32
CA LEU A 113 -14.58 7.56 -3.24
C LEU A 113 -14.50 8.27 -4.59
N GLN A 114 -15.63 8.72 -5.16
CA GLN A 114 -15.62 9.53 -6.38
C GLN A 114 -14.88 10.86 -6.15
N GLN A 115 -15.18 11.56 -5.04
CA GLN A 115 -14.51 12.82 -4.70
C GLN A 115 -13.00 12.64 -4.49
N GLN A 116 -12.55 11.53 -3.91
CA GLN A 116 -11.13 11.18 -3.81
C GLN A 116 -10.50 10.90 -5.19
N MET A 117 -11.20 10.20 -6.09
CA MET A 117 -10.75 10.03 -7.48
C MET A 117 -10.63 11.37 -8.22
N ASP A 118 -11.62 12.25 -8.09
CA ASP A 118 -11.63 13.57 -8.73
C ASP A 118 -10.50 14.46 -8.18
N GLN A 119 -10.24 14.40 -6.86
CA GLN A 119 -9.09 15.04 -6.22
C GLN A 119 -7.75 14.48 -6.71
N GLN A 120 -7.62 13.16 -6.88
CA GLN A 120 -6.42 12.54 -7.45
C GLN A 120 -6.22 12.94 -8.92
N GLN A 121 -7.27 12.97 -9.73
CA GLN A 121 -7.19 13.44 -11.13
C GLN A 121 -6.83 14.93 -11.20
N ALA A 122 -7.35 15.76 -10.30
CA ALA A 122 -6.97 17.16 -10.18
C ALA A 122 -5.48 17.31 -9.77
N ALA A 123 -5.00 16.54 -8.79
CA ALA A 123 -3.60 16.56 -8.36
C ALA A 123 -2.64 16.07 -9.46
N VAL A 124 -3.01 15.01 -10.19
CA VAL A 124 -2.26 14.53 -11.38
C VAL A 124 -2.26 15.59 -12.48
N SER A 125 -3.38 16.29 -12.70
CA SER A 125 -3.45 17.39 -13.67
C SER A 125 -2.59 18.59 -13.25
N MET A 126 -2.54 18.92 -11.95
CA MET A 126 -1.70 19.99 -11.43
C MET A 126 -0.21 19.64 -11.51
N THR A 127 0.19 18.42 -11.14
CA THR A 127 1.59 17.98 -11.27
C THR A 127 2.03 17.83 -12.72
N HIS A 128 1.14 17.41 -13.64
CA HIS A 128 1.41 17.42 -15.07
C HIS A 128 1.59 18.84 -15.63
N ASN A 129 0.72 19.78 -15.24
CA ASN A 129 0.86 21.20 -15.61
C ASN A 129 2.13 21.84 -15.00
N GLN A 130 2.50 21.49 -13.77
CA GLN A 130 3.76 21.92 -13.16
C GLN A 130 4.97 21.32 -13.87
N LEU A 131 4.89 20.07 -14.35
CA LEU A 131 5.94 19.45 -15.15
C LEU A 131 6.10 20.15 -16.50
N ILE A 132 4.99 20.47 -17.18
CA ILE A 132 5.00 21.26 -18.43
C ILE A 132 5.62 22.63 -18.18
N GLN A 133 5.15 23.38 -17.18
CA GLN A 133 5.69 24.69 -16.80
C GLN A 133 7.17 24.61 -16.40
N GLY A 134 7.58 23.52 -15.73
CA GLY A 134 8.98 23.24 -15.39
C GLY A 134 9.84 23.01 -16.64
N THR A 135 9.34 22.23 -17.61
CA THR A 135 10.04 22.03 -18.89
C THR A 135 10.08 23.29 -19.75
N ASP A 136 9.01 24.09 -19.79
CA ASP A 136 9.00 25.38 -20.49
C ASP A 136 9.95 26.39 -19.83
N ALA A 137 9.99 26.44 -18.49
CA ALA A 137 10.94 27.25 -17.74
C ALA A 137 12.39 26.77 -17.94
N GLN A 138 12.62 25.46 -18.04
CA GLN A 138 13.94 24.89 -18.36
C GLN A 138 14.35 25.18 -19.81
N ILE A 139 13.42 25.13 -20.78
CA ILE A 139 13.66 25.53 -22.17
C ILE A 139 13.91 27.04 -22.26
N ALA A 140 13.23 27.86 -21.46
CA ALA A 140 13.47 29.31 -21.37
C ALA A 140 14.83 29.62 -20.75
N MET A 141 15.22 28.93 -19.67
CA MET A 141 16.56 29.03 -19.08
C MET A 141 17.64 28.53 -20.02
N GLN A 142 17.42 27.43 -20.76
CA GLN A 142 18.37 26.96 -21.77
C GLN A 142 18.51 28.01 -22.89
N ARG A 143 17.41 28.60 -23.38
CA ARG A 143 17.48 29.71 -24.35
C ARG A 143 18.19 30.94 -23.80
N GLN A 144 18.02 31.28 -22.52
CA GLN A 144 18.81 32.34 -21.87
C GLN A 144 20.28 31.95 -21.68
N LEU A 145 20.59 30.68 -21.45
CA LEU A 145 21.96 30.18 -21.38
C LEU A 145 22.62 30.22 -22.77
N ASP A 146 21.94 29.76 -23.82
CA ASP A 146 22.39 29.86 -25.21
C ASP A 146 22.57 31.32 -25.65
N GLN A 147 21.63 32.20 -25.28
CA GLN A 147 21.73 33.65 -25.54
C GLN A 147 22.87 34.30 -24.74
N SER A 148 23.07 33.93 -23.48
CA SER A 148 24.19 34.46 -22.68
C SER A 148 25.54 33.90 -23.13
N GLN A 149 25.61 32.67 -23.65
CA GLN A 149 26.79 32.13 -24.33
C GLN A 149 27.06 32.83 -25.67
N GLN A 150 26.02 33.15 -26.45
CA GLN A 150 26.16 33.99 -27.66
C GLN A 150 26.60 35.42 -27.32
N GLN A 151 26.07 35.99 -26.22
CA GLN A 151 26.52 37.28 -25.71
C GLN A 151 27.97 37.20 -25.25
N VAL A 152 28.38 36.19 -24.47
CA VAL A 152 29.77 35.96 -24.06
C VAL A 152 30.67 35.80 -25.28
N ALA A 153 30.34 34.96 -26.26
CA ALA A 153 31.14 34.82 -27.49
C ALA A 153 31.24 36.14 -28.28
N SER A 154 30.16 36.93 -28.34
CA SER A 154 30.19 38.26 -28.95
C SER A 154 31.01 39.27 -28.14
N LEU A 155 31.00 39.15 -26.81
CA LEU A 155 31.77 39.97 -25.87
C LEU A 155 33.24 39.55 -25.85
N GLU A 156 33.59 38.28 -26.03
CA GLU A 156 34.96 37.78 -26.21
C GLU A 156 35.53 38.22 -27.56
N THR A 157 34.69 38.22 -28.61
CA THR A 157 35.05 38.78 -29.92
C THR A 157 35.26 40.29 -29.82
N ALA A 158 34.35 41.01 -29.15
CA ALA A 158 34.48 42.45 -28.90
C ALA A 158 35.63 42.78 -27.94
N LEU A 159 35.93 41.93 -26.96
CA LEU A 159 37.06 42.06 -26.03
C LEU A 159 38.37 41.81 -26.76
N SER A 160 38.44 40.84 -27.67
CA SER A 160 39.61 40.62 -28.54
C SER A 160 39.86 41.82 -29.45
N GLN A 161 38.81 42.38 -30.05
CA GLN A 161 38.90 43.62 -30.83
C GLN A 161 39.27 44.84 -29.95
N ALA A 162 38.73 44.91 -28.73
CA ALA A 162 39.04 45.97 -27.77
C ALA A 162 40.46 45.85 -27.21
N GLN A 163 40.98 44.64 -27.01
CA GLN A 163 42.37 44.36 -26.61
C GLN A 163 43.36 44.69 -27.73
N GLY A 164 43.00 44.44 -29.00
CA GLY A 164 43.74 44.98 -30.15
C GLY A 164 43.83 46.51 -30.09
N ARG A 165 42.70 47.20 -29.89
CA ARG A 165 42.66 48.66 -29.69
C ARG A 165 43.32 49.12 -28.38
N LEU A 166 43.40 48.28 -27.36
CA LEU A 166 44.08 48.58 -26.10
C LEU A 166 45.60 48.43 -26.23
N ALA A 167 46.09 47.54 -27.11
CA ALA A 167 47.49 47.49 -27.50
C ALA A 167 47.90 48.78 -28.24
N GLU A 168 47.03 49.35 -29.07
CA GLU A 168 47.23 50.66 -29.69
C GLU A 168 47.14 51.81 -28.66
N HIS A 169 46.17 51.77 -27.74
CA HIS A 169 45.94 52.82 -26.74
C HIS A 169 46.78 52.75 -25.45
N SER A 170 47.52 51.67 -25.20
CA SER A 170 48.44 51.54 -24.06
C SER A 170 49.52 52.64 -24.08
N SER A 171 49.96 53.03 -25.27
CA SER A 171 50.80 54.20 -25.55
C SER A 171 50.22 55.56 -25.10
N GLY A 172 48.93 55.60 -24.73
CA GLY A 172 48.17 56.83 -24.46
C GLY A 172 47.41 56.84 -23.13
N SER A 173 47.62 55.88 -22.22
CA SER A 173 47.11 55.95 -20.84
C SER A 173 48.08 56.67 -19.91
N GLU A 174 49.38 56.36 -20.01
CA GLU A 174 50.45 57.01 -19.23
C GLU A 174 50.47 58.54 -19.42
N VAL A 175 50.29 59.00 -20.67
CA VAL A 175 50.19 60.42 -21.03
C VAL A 175 49.00 61.13 -20.36
N ARG A 176 47.94 60.39 -20.00
CA ARG A 176 46.75 60.95 -19.32
C ARG A 176 46.89 60.94 -17.80
N ALA A 177 47.53 59.93 -17.21
CA ALA A 177 47.91 59.95 -15.80
C ALA A 177 48.89 61.11 -15.51
N ALA A 178 49.96 61.23 -16.30
CA ALA A 178 50.96 62.28 -16.14
C ALA A 178 50.38 63.70 -16.27
N ARG A 179 49.37 63.91 -17.13
CA ARG A 179 48.68 65.20 -17.24
C ARG A 179 47.83 65.53 -16.01
N ALA A 180 47.10 64.56 -15.45
CA ALA A 180 46.31 64.78 -14.25
C ALA A 180 47.17 65.16 -13.03
N GLU A 181 48.39 64.61 -12.93
CA GLU A 181 49.36 65.02 -11.90
C GLU A 181 50.01 66.38 -12.22
N GLN A 182 50.35 66.65 -13.49
CA GLN A 182 50.90 67.94 -13.93
C GLN A 182 49.92 69.10 -13.67
N ASP A 183 48.63 68.90 -13.91
CA ASP A 183 47.61 69.93 -13.63
C ASP A 183 47.37 70.09 -12.12
N ARG A 184 47.46 69.02 -11.31
CA ARG A 184 47.47 69.14 -9.83
C ARG A 184 48.62 70.01 -9.33
N TRP A 185 49.84 69.81 -9.86
CA TRP A 185 51.00 70.63 -9.52
C TRP A 185 50.83 72.10 -9.93
N ARG A 186 50.21 72.38 -11.09
CA ARG A 186 49.87 73.75 -11.51
C ARG A 186 48.91 74.43 -10.55
N TRP A 187 47.78 73.79 -10.23
CA TRP A 187 46.80 74.35 -9.30
C TRP A 187 47.37 74.59 -7.88
N GLN A 188 48.32 73.77 -7.44
CA GLN A 188 49.01 74.00 -6.16
C GLN A 188 50.01 75.17 -6.26
N SER A 189 50.80 75.25 -7.33
CA SER A 189 51.72 76.37 -7.58
C SER A 189 51.00 77.71 -7.68
N GLU A 190 49.90 77.78 -8.45
CA GLU A 190 49.10 79.00 -8.61
C GLU A 190 48.44 79.42 -7.28
N ALA A 191 48.01 78.45 -6.45
CA ALA A 191 47.49 78.75 -5.11
C ALA A 191 48.56 79.32 -4.16
N GLU A 192 49.82 78.92 -4.29
CA GLU A 192 50.93 79.48 -3.50
C GLU A 192 51.46 80.82 -4.05
N GLU A 193 51.45 81.02 -5.37
CA GLU A 193 51.68 82.34 -5.97
C GLU A 193 50.60 83.35 -5.54
N LEU A 194 49.32 82.98 -5.56
CA LEU A 194 48.24 83.85 -5.09
C LEU A 194 48.35 84.17 -3.59
N ARG A 195 48.75 83.19 -2.75
CA ARG A 195 49.01 83.42 -1.32
C ARG A 195 50.20 84.33 -1.07
N THR A 196 51.28 84.18 -1.83
CA THR A 196 52.47 85.04 -1.70
C THR A 196 52.25 86.44 -2.25
N LEU A 197 51.44 86.60 -3.32
CA LEU A 197 50.97 87.89 -3.84
C LEU A 197 50.05 88.64 -2.86
N LEU A 198 49.13 87.94 -2.18
CA LEU A 198 48.33 88.55 -1.11
C LEU A 198 49.24 89.01 0.05
N ALA A 199 50.14 88.12 0.51
CA ALA A 199 51.08 88.44 1.58
C ALA A 199 52.10 89.54 1.20
N SER A 200 52.40 89.76 -0.08
CA SER A 200 53.19 90.92 -0.51
C SER A 200 52.33 92.19 -0.54
N ARG A 201 51.09 92.11 -1.05
CA ARG A 201 50.20 93.27 -1.16
C ARG A 201 49.82 93.87 0.20
N ASP A 202 49.56 93.04 1.21
CA ASP A 202 49.29 93.52 2.58
C ASP A 202 50.52 94.24 3.18
N ARG A 203 51.74 93.75 2.87
CA ARG A 203 53.00 94.41 3.25
C ARG A 203 53.28 95.71 2.48
N GLU A 204 52.71 95.89 1.29
CA GLU A 204 52.80 97.14 0.52
C GLU A 204 51.77 98.17 0.99
N ILE A 205 50.52 97.76 1.21
CA ILE A 205 49.45 98.61 1.75
C ILE A 205 49.88 99.18 3.11
N GLY A 206 50.47 98.35 3.98
CA GLY A 206 51.02 98.78 5.27
C GLY A 206 52.24 99.73 5.19
N LYS A 207 52.89 99.87 4.03
CA LYS A 207 54.06 100.74 3.83
C LYS A 207 53.74 102.07 3.13
N MET A 208 52.73 102.10 2.25
CA MET A 208 52.66 103.12 1.19
C MET A 208 51.93 104.43 1.52
N GLN A 209 50.95 104.48 2.44
CA GLN A 209 49.94 105.57 2.40
C GLN A 209 49.62 106.37 3.68
N SER A 210 50.41 106.31 4.77
CA SER A 210 50.13 107.14 5.96
C SER A 210 51.32 107.80 6.67
N LYS A 211 52.47 107.12 6.82
CA LYS A 211 53.53 107.57 7.76
C LYS A 211 54.53 108.61 7.24
N GLN A 212 54.63 108.86 5.93
CA GLN A 212 55.58 109.85 5.38
C GLN A 212 54.95 111.16 4.88
N GLU A 213 53.74 111.14 4.29
CA GLU A 213 53.16 112.36 3.70
C GLU A 213 52.73 113.39 4.76
N LEU A 214 52.05 112.96 5.82
CA LEU A 214 51.47 113.86 6.82
C LEU A 214 52.52 114.77 7.51
N PRO A 215 53.65 114.26 8.05
CA PRO A 215 54.68 115.14 8.61
C PRO A 215 55.36 116.03 7.56
N GLN A 216 55.47 115.58 6.30
CA GLN A 216 56.00 116.43 5.22
C GLN A 216 55.04 117.57 4.84
N LEU A 217 53.73 117.33 4.85
CA LEU A 217 52.72 118.35 4.59
C LEU A 217 52.65 119.36 5.75
N LEU A 218 52.67 118.90 7.00
CA LEU A 218 52.76 119.78 8.18
C LEU A 218 54.03 120.63 8.16
N GLN A 219 55.19 120.04 7.86
CA GLN A 219 56.44 120.80 7.76
C GLN A 219 56.44 121.78 6.58
N LYS A 220 55.80 121.44 5.44
CA LYS A 220 55.60 122.38 4.32
C LYS A 220 54.71 123.55 4.75
N LEU A 221 53.63 123.29 5.47
CA LEU A 221 52.66 124.29 5.94
C LEU A 221 53.32 125.27 6.93
N GLN A 222 54.05 124.76 7.94
CA GLN A 222 54.89 125.59 8.83
C GLN A 222 55.88 126.45 8.02
N LYS A 223 56.64 125.84 7.10
CA LYS A 223 57.61 126.57 6.24
C LYS A 223 56.96 127.55 5.26
N THR A 224 55.65 127.49 4.99
CA THR A 224 54.92 128.53 4.26
C THR A 224 54.41 129.63 5.19
N GLN A 225 53.98 129.28 6.41
CA GLN A 225 53.51 130.24 7.41
C GLN A 225 54.64 131.13 7.92
N GLU A 226 55.80 130.58 8.27
CA GLU A 226 57.03 131.33 8.61
C GLU A 226 57.42 132.33 7.51
N LYS A 227 57.23 131.95 6.23
CA LYS A 227 57.51 132.78 5.05
C LYS A 227 56.43 133.83 4.79
N LEU A 228 55.23 133.67 5.35
CA LEU A 228 54.16 134.65 5.31
C LEU A 228 54.38 135.69 6.42
N GLU A 229 54.58 135.24 7.66
CA GLU A 229 54.83 136.10 8.83
C GLU A 229 56.08 136.97 8.66
N SER A 230 57.19 136.41 8.16
CA SER A 230 58.41 137.18 7.85
C SER A 230 58.23 138.18 6.69
N ARG A 231 57.29 137.92 5.77
CA ARG A 231 56.91 138.88 4.71
C ARG A 231 55.94 139.94 5.20
N ASP A 232 55.00 139.61 6.08
CA ASP A 232 54.13 140.61 6.73
C ASP A 232 54.95 141.57 7.61
N ALA A 233 55.91 141.06 8.38
CA ALA A 233 56.86 141.87 9.12
C ALA A 233 57.69 142.80 8.19
N SER A 234 58.03 142.33 6.98
CA SER A 234 58.73 143.13 5.97
C SER A 234 57.80 144.17 5.32
N ALA A 235 56.57 143.80 4.98
CA ALA A 235 55.57 144.68 4.39
C ALA A 235 55.15 145.79 5.36
N ARG A 236 55.05 145.51 6.66
CA ARG A 236 54.86 146.51 7.72
C ARG A 236 56.00 147.54 7.70
N LYS A 237 57.27 147.09 7.75
CA LYS A 237 58.46 147.97 7.67
C LYS A 237 58.45 148.85 6.41
N TYR A 238 58.07 148.30 5.24
CA TYR A 238 57.95 149.11 4.02
C TYR A 238 56.78 150.09 4.06
N LYS A 239 55.62 149.72 4.62
CA LYS A 239 54.48 150.64 4.82
C LYS A 239 54.83 151.78 5.78
N ASP A 240 55.58 151.51 6.85
CA ASP A 240 56.05 152.53 7.79
C ASP A 240 57.11 153.45 7.18
N ALA A 241 58.03 152.90 6.37
CA ALA A 241 58.95 153.71 5.57
C ALA A 241 58.21 154.60 4.54
N VAL A 242 57.15 154.09 3.89
CA VAL A 242 56.28 154.85 2.98
C VAL A 242 55.55 155.97 3.73
N ARG A 243 55.05 155.74 4.96
CA ARG A 243 54.46 156.78 5.82
C ARG A 243 55.48 157.86 6.16
N ALA A 244 56.68 157.47 6.62
CA ALA A 244 57.75 158.40 6.99
C ALA A 244 58.25 159.24 5.80
N LEU A 245 58.36 158.64 4.61
CA LEU A 245 58.70 159.36 3.38
C LEU A 245 57.59 160.32 2.95
N LYS A 246 56.31 159.95 3.09
CA LYS A 246 55.19 160.87 2.84
C LYS A 246 55.16 162.06 3.81
N ALA A 247 55.46 161.83 5.10
CA ALA A 247 55.56 162.90 6.09
C ALA A 247 56.68 163.89 5.70
N ARG A 248 57.92 163.39 5.51
CA ARG A 248 59.05 164.23 5.06
C ARG A 248 58.78 164.98 3.76
N LEU A 249 58.10 164.33 2.80
CA LEU A 249 57.72 164.98 1.54
C LEU A 249 56.71 166.13 1.77
N SER A 250 55.74 165.94 2.67
CA SER A 250 54.80 166.99 3.08
C SER A 250 55.53 168.17 3.74
N ASP A 251 56.42 167.88 4.69
CA ASP A 251 57.18 168.88 5.44
C ASP A 251 58.12 169.68 4.51
N ALA A 252 58.85 169.00 3.61
CA ALA A 252 59.72 169.64 2.63
C ALA A 252 58.93 170.46 1.59
N THR A 253 57.76 169.99 1.17
CA THR A 253 56.87 170.75 0.26
C THR A 253 56.32 172.01 0.94
N ALA A 254 55.95 171.93 2.22
CA ALA A 254 55.53 173.09 3.00
C ALA A 254 56.68 174.10 3.20
N ALA A 255 57.89 173.62 3.52
CA ALA A 255 59.08 174.46 3.61
C ALA A 255 59.42 175.15 2.28
N LEU A 256 59.27 174.46 1.15
CA LEU A 256 59.44 175.00 -0.20
C LEU A 256 58.39 176.07 -0.52
N GLN A 257 57.12 175.86 -0.17
CA GLN A 257 56.05 176.87 -0.32
C GLN A 257 56.33 178.13 0.51
N ILE A 258 56.77 177.97 1.77
CA ILE A 258 57.18 179.09 2.63
C ILE A 258 58.35 179.84 1.99
N SER A 259 59.42 179.15 1.60
CA SER A 259 60.59 179.71 0.92
C SER A 259 60.22 180.45 -0.38
N HIS A 260 59.28 179.91 -1.16
CA HIS A 260 58.77 180.55 -2.37
C HIS A 260 58.03 181.86 -2.06
N SER A 261 57.18 181.88 -1.02
CA SER A 261 56.46 183.08 -0.58
C SER A 261 57.41 184.17 -0.06
N GLU A 262 58.52 183.79 0.59
CA GLU A 262 59.57 184.71 1.02
C GLU A 262 60.37 185.27 -0.16
N ALA A 263 60.76 184.43 -1.12
CA ALA A 263 61.45 184.85 -2.33
C ALA A 263 60.59 185.81 -3.17
N LEU A 264 59.28 185.56 -3.28
CA LEU A 264 58.33 186.51 -3.89
C LEU A 264 58.29 187.84 -3.15
N ARG A 265 58.12 187.85 -1.82
CA ARG A 265 58.13 189.08 -1.00
C ARG A 265 59.44 189.88 -1.13
N LEU A 266 60.58 189.19 -1.26
CA LEU A 266 61.87 189.83 -1.50
C LEU A 266 61.96 190.41 -2.92
N ARG A 267 61.48 189.70 -3.95
CA ARG A 267 61.38 190.22 -5.32
C ARG A 267 60.52 191.48 -5.40
N THR A 268 59.36 191.51 -4.73
CA THR A 268 58.51 192.72 -4.66
C THR A 268 59.28 193.88 -4.03
N ARG A 269 59.87 193.70 -2.83
CA ARG A 269 60.67 194.74 -2.17
C ARG A 269 61.84 195.26 -3.01
N VAL A 270 62.50 194.39 -3.78
CA VAL A 270 63.58 194.81 -4.71
C VAL A 270 63.02 195.62 -5.88
N ALA A 271 61.84 195.30 -6.39
CA ALA A 271 61.16 196.10 -7.42
C ALA A 271 60.71 197.46 -6.87
N ASP A 272 60.08 197.48 -5.69
CA ASP A 272 59.62 198.70 -5.02
C ASP A 272 60.78 199.68 -4.77
N LEU A 273 61.93 199.18 -4.30
CA LEU A 273 63.12 199.99 -4.07
C LEU A 273 63.81 200.43 -5.37
N LYS A 274 63.80 199.61 -6.43
CA LYS A 274 64.26 200.05 -7.76
C LYS A 274 63.40 201.18 -8.32
N ALA A 275 62.09 201.13 -8.11
CA ALA A 275 61.18 202.22 -8.46
C ALA A 275 61.42 203.47 -7.61
N ALA A 276 61.61 203.34 -6.30
CA ALA A 276 61.89 204.48 -5.42
C ALA A 276 63.20 205.22 -5.78
N VAL A 277 64.23 204.49 -6.24
CA VAL A 277 65.51 205.09 -6.66
C VAL A 277 65.41 205.79 -8.02
N SER A 278 64.54 205.35 -8.94
CA SER A 278 64.46 205.93 -10.30
C SER A 278 63.67 207.24 -10.41
N TRP A 279 62.93 207.65 -9.37
CA TRP A 279 62.11 208.88 -9.37
C TRP A 279 62.80 210.11 -8.74
N GLY A 280 64.05 209.98 -8.29
CA GLY A 280 64.74 211.00 -7.48
C GLY A 280 65.38 212.18 -8.24
N ASP A 281 65.42 212.17 -9.57
CA ASP A 281 66.46 212.90 -10.34
C ASP A 281 65.95 214.00 -11.31
N VAL A 282 64.68 214.44 -11.19
CA VAL A 282 64.11 215.47 -12.10
C VAL A 282 63.24 216.52 -11.39
N ARG A 283 63.89 217.54 -10.81
CA ARG A 283 63.50 218.98 -10.86
C ARG A 283 64.31 219.83 -9.87
N ASN A 284 65.16 220.74 -10.37
CA ASN A 284 65.54 221.94 -9.63
C ASN A 284 65.85 223.11 -10.59
N SER A 285 65.00 224.13 -10.54
CA SER A 285 65.20 225.45 -11.16
C SER A 285 64.17 226.43 -10.60
N GLY A 286 64.48 227.29 -9.63
CA GLY A 286 65.70 227.40 -8.84
C GLY A 286 65.57 228.59 -7.86
N GLY A 287 66.47 228.73 -6.87
CA GLY A 287 66.39 229.89 -5.96
C GLY A 287 67.13 229.86 -4.63
N GLY A 288 68.46 229.63 -4.63
CA GLY A 288 69.36 230.02 -3.53
C GLY A 288 69.36 229.19 -2.22
N GLY A 289 70.51 229.21 -1.51
CA GLY A 289 70.59 228.80 -0.09
C GLY A 289 71.25 227.45 0.24
N ALA A 290 72.59 227.40 0.19
CA ALA A 290 73.58 226.60 0.96
C ALA A 290 73.24 225.26 1.70
N SER A 291 74.28 224.40 1.73
CA SER A 291 74.55 223.23 2.60
C SER A 291 73.83 221.87 2.40
N GLU A 292 74.58 220.97 1.74
CA GLU A 292 75.07 219.67 2.27
C GLU A 292 74.16 218.43 2.47
N CYS A 293 74.52 217.39 1.69
CA CYS A 293 74.75 215.99 2.11
C CYS A 293 73.60 215.02 2.44
N GLY A 294 73.74 213.77 1.94
CA GLY A 294 73.48 212.59 2.80
C GLY A 294 72.90 211.29 2.19
N THR A 295 71.98 211.34 1.22
CA THR A 295 70.96 210.27 1.09
C THR A 295 71.23 209.13 0.10
N GLY A 296 72.06 209.32 -0.93
CA GLY A 296 72.13 208.39 -2.08
C GLY A 296 72.65 206.97 -1.79
N ARG A 297 73.75 206.81 -1.04
CA ARG A 297 74.41 205.49 -0.86
C ARG A 297 73.59 204.49 -0.03
N VAL A 298 72.88 204.98 1.00
CA VAL A 298 72.12 204.14 1.95
C VAL A 298 71.03 203.31 1.24
N LEU A 299 70.44 203.84 0.16
CA LEU A 299 69.47 203.09 -0.65
C LEU A 299 70.15 202.00 -1.47
N GLN A 300 71.31 202.28 -2.09
CA GLN A 300 72.03 201.34 -2.94
C GLN A 300 72.58 200.14 -2.15
N ASP A 301 73.18 200.36 -0.98
CA ASP A 301 73.70 199.28 -0.13
C ASP A 301 72.58 198.36 0.36
N ARG A 302 71.41 198.93 0.69
CA ARG A 302 70.21 198.18 1.07
C ARG A 302 69.61 197.40 -0.11
N LEU A 303 69.76 197.91 -1.33
CA LEU A 303 69.37 197.24 -2.57
C LEU A 303 70.28 196.03 -2.88
N ASN A 304 71.58 196.15 -2.58
CA ASN A 304 72.54 195.05 -2.69
C ASN A 304 72.24 193.93 -1.67
N GLN A 305 72.07 194.28 -0.38
CA GLN A 305 71.71 193.32 0.68
C GLN A 305 70.44 192.52 0.34
N LEU A 306 69.45 193.15 -0.31
CA LEU A 306 68.23 192.46 -0.72
C LEU A 306 68.43 191.54 -1.94
N HIS A 307 69.37 191.82 -2.84
CA HIS A 307 69.74 190.86 -3.89
C HIS A 307 70.51 189.66 -3.33
N GLU A 308 71.41 189.87 -2.36
CA GLU A 308 72.11 188.76 -1.69
C GLU A 308 71.13 187.89 -0.88
N GLY A 309 70.22 188.53 -0.13
CA GLY A 309 69.14 187.84 0.57
C GLY A 309 68.22 187.06 -0.37
N LEU A 310 67.87 187.62 -1.53
CA LEU A 310 67.11 186.91 -2.56
C LEU A 310 67.89 185.74 -3.16
N ALA A 311 69.15 185.94 -3.58
CA ALA A 311 69.98 184.89 -4.15
C ALA A 311 70.25 183.73 -3.17
N SER A 312 70.36 184.03 -1.87
CA SER A 312 70.43 183.04 -0.80
C SER A 312 69.12 182.24 -0.68
N LYS A 313 67.96 182.91 -0.66
CA LYS A 313 66.65 182.24 -0.61
C LYS A 313 66.33 181.46 -1.89
N GLU A 314 66.75 181.91 -3.07
CA GLU A 314 66.60 181.17 -4.33
C GLU A 314 67.52 179.93 -4.39
N LYS A 315 68.72 179.98 -3.81
CA LYS A 315 69.54 178.77 -3.61
C LYS A 315 68.89 177.78 -2.64
N ALA A 316 68.34 178.26 -1.52
CA ALA A 316 67.61 177.42 -0.57
C ALA A 316 66.37 176.77 -1.19
N HIS A 317 65.61 177.52 -2.02
CA HIS A 317 64.45 177.01 -2.77
C HIS A 317 64.85 175.88 -3.73
N LYS A 318 65.97 176.02 -4.46
CA LYS A 318 66.49 174.96 -5.34
C LYS A 318 66.90 173.70 -4.56
N ALA A 319 67.64 173.85 -3.47
CA ALA A 319 68.03 172.70 -2.63
C ALA A 319 66.81 171.95 -2.06
N LEU A 320 65.77 172.68 -1.63
CA LEU A 320 64.50 172.08 -1.19
C LEU A 320 63.75 171.38 -2.33
N ALA A 321 63.80 171.91 -3.56
CA ALA A 321 63.18 171.26 -4.73
C ALA A 321 63.87 169.92 -5.06
N GLU A 322 65.20 169.89 -5.03
CA GLU A 322 66.02 168.69 -5.22
C GLU A 322 65.77 167.64 -4.11
N GLU A 323 65.62 168.07 -2.85
CA GLU A 323 65.26 167.16 -1.75
C GLU A 323 63.81 166.62 -1.86
N VAL A 324 62.86 167.44 -2.31
CA VAL A 324 61.49 167.00 -2.61
C VAL A 324 61.49 165.95 -3.72
N GLU A 325 62.16 166.19 -4.85
CA GLU A 325 62.24 165.24 -5.97
C GLU A 325 62.93 163.93 -5.58
N ALA A 326 64.08 164.01 -4.89
CA ALA A 326 64.76 162.83 -4.36
C ALA A 326 63.93 162.06 -3.33
N SER A 327 62.99 162.71 -2.64
CA SER A 327 62.05 162.08 -1.71
C SER A 327 60.86 161.42 -2.43
N GLN A 328 60.36 162.01 -3.53
CA GLN A 328 59.36 161.39 -4.40
C GLN A 328 59.90 160.12 -5.07
N GLU A 329 61.14 160.14 -5.55
CA GLU A 329 61.72 158.98 -6.22
C GLU A 329 61.88 157.79 -5.26
N LYS A 330 62.38 158.03 -4.04
CA LYS A 330 62.44 157.05 -2.93
C LYS A 330 61.06 156.53 -2.54
N LEU A 331 60.05 157.41 -2.44
CA LEU A 331 58.67 157.03 -2.14
C LEU A 331 58.11 156.09 -3.22
N SER A 332 58.33 156.38 -4.51
CA SER A 332 57.88 155.53 -5.61
C SER A 332 58.50 154.12 -5.59
N LYS A 333 59.79 154.02 -5.25
CA LYS A 333 60.52 152.75 -5.09
C LYS A 333 59.95 151.94 -3.91
N ALA A 334 59.74 152.59 -2.76
CA ALA A 334 59.17 151.95 -1.58
C ALA A 334 57.70 151.48 -1.80
N GLN A 335 56.89 152.26 -2.53
CA GLN A 335 55.52 151.87 -2.91
C GLN A 335 55.52 150.65 -3.85
N LYS A 336 56.39 150.61 -4.87
CA LYS A 336 56.54 149.44 -5.75
C LYS A 336 56.93 148.18 -4.98
N HIS A 337 57.82 148.29 -3.99
CA HIS A 337 58.17 147.17 -3.11
C HIS A 337 57.02 146.73 -2.19
N SER A 338 56.21 147.65 -1.63
CA SER A 338 55.00 147.29 -0.86
C SER A 338 54.03 146.47 -1.71
N ALA A 339 53.67 146.96 -2.90
CA ALA A 339 52.73 146.28 -3.80
C ALA A 339 53.24 144.90 -4.23
N ALA A 340 54.54 144.76 -4.51
CA ALA A 340 55.16 143.48 -4.83
C ALA A 340 55.19 142.49 -3.65
N CYS A 341 55.27 142.99 -2.40
CA CYS A 341 55.08 142.15 -1.22
C CYS A 341 53.63 141.72 -1.06
N GLU A 342 52.67 142.64 -1.19
CA GLU A 342 51.23 142.39 -1.03
C GLU A 342 50.71 141.36 -2.04
N ALA A 343 51.01 141.52 -3.33
CA ALA A 343 50.66 140.52 -4.36
C ALA A 343 51.24 139.12 -4.06
N LYS A 344 52.42 139.06 -3.43
CA LYS A 344 53.10 137.80 -3.08
C LYS A 344 52.59 137.18 -1.77
N ILE A 345 51.93 137.97 -0.92
CA ILE A 345 51.17 137.46 0.23
C ILE A 345 49.86 136.84 -0.27
N SER A 346 49.11 137.53 -1.13
CA SER A 346 47.87 137.01 -1.73
C SER A 346 48.10 135.71 -2.52
N ALA A 347 49.19 135.60 -3.28
CA ALA A 347 49.54 134.36 -3.98
C ALA A 347 49.84 133.18 -3.02
N LEU A 348 50.41 133.44 -1.83
CA LEU A 348 50.63 132.40 -0.82
C LEU A 348 49.34 132.03 -0.08
N GLN A 349 48.43 132.98 0.14
CA GLN A 349 47.10 132.73 0.70
C GLN A 349 46.29 131.80 -0.23
N GLN A 350 46.26 132.08 -1.53
CA GLN A 350 45.62 131.20 -2.53
C GLN A 350 46.22 129.79 -2.58
N GLN A 351 47.55 129.65 -2.40
CA GLN A 351 48.20 128.35 -2.30
C GLN A 351 47.82 127.59 -1.03
N LEU A 352 47.66 128.28 0.11
CA LEU A 352 47.18 127.67 1.36
C LEU A 352 45.73 127.20 1.24
N GLU A 353 44.84 128.02 0.66
CA GLU A 353 43.45 127.62 0.39
C GLU A 353 43.36 126.38 -0.50
N GLU A 354 44.15 126.31 -1.56
CA GLU A 354 44.11 125.18 -2.50
C GLU A 354 44.67 123.90 -1.88
N VAL A 355 45.70 123.98 -1.02
CA VAL A 355 46.13 122.84 -0.20
C VAL A 355 45.05 122.42 0.80
N GLY A 356 44.28 123.37 1.36
CA GLY A 356 43.09 123.09 2.17
C GLY A 356 42.03 122.29 1.40
N ARG A 357 41.59 122.79 0.25
CA ARG A 357 40.62 122.10 -0.64
C ARG A 357 41.09 120.71 -1.07
N GLN A 358 42.40 120.53 -1.26
CA GLN A 358 42.98 119.22 -1.60
C GLN A 358 43.05 118.26 -0.40
N ALA A 359 43.15 118.77 0.83
CA ALA A 359 43.04 117.99 2.05
C ALA A 359 41.58 117.58 2.33
N GLU A 360 40.63 118.52 2.22
CA GLU A 360 39.18 118.28 2.29
C GLU A 360 38.79 117.16 1.31
N ARG A 361 39.09 117.33 0.01
CA ARG A 361 38.87 116.30 -1.01
C ARG A 361 39.63 114.99 -0.79
N ARG A 362 40.59 114.89 0.14
CA ARG A 362 41.18 113.60 0.57
C ARG A 362 40.42 112.99 1.74
N ILE A 363 39.87 113.80 2.64
CA ILE A 363 38.98 113.39 3.73
C ILE A 363 37.67 112.88 3.16
N ASP A 364 36.98 113.64 2.29
CA ASP A 364 35.71 113.23 1.66
C ASP A 364 35.80 111.84 1.00
N ARG A 365 36.92 111.58 0.31
CA ARG A 365 37.19 110.29 -0.37
C ARG A 365 37.63 109.17 0.59
N ALA A 366 38.12 109.50 1.78
CA ALA A 366 38.39 108.52 2.83
C ALA A 366 37.10 108.17 3.59
N GLU A 367 36.24 109.15 3.86
CA GLU A 367 34.94 108.98 4.50
C GLU A 367 33.97 108.20 3.60
N ALA A 368 33.89 108.52 2.30
CA ALA A 368 33.11 107.75 1.32
C ALA A 368 33.54 106.26 1.30
N ARG A 369 34.85 106.00 1.22
CA ARG A 369 35.40 104.63 1.31
C ARG A 369 35.14 103.96 2.66
N GLY A 370 35.07 104.74 3.74
CA GLY A 370 34.67 104.26 5.06
C GLY A 370 33.22 103.80 5.09
N ALA A 371 32.32 104.57 4.47
CA ALA A 371 30.91 104.20 4.30
C ALA A 371 30.74 102.98 3.38
N ASP A 372 31.47 102.92 2.26
CA ASP A 372 31.50 101.75 1.37
C ASP A 372 31.92 100.48 2.14
N LEU A 373 33.02 100.55 2.89
CA LEU A 373 33.51 99.42 3.70
C LEU A 373 32.57 99.04 4.86
N GLN A 374 31.83 99.99 5.44
CA GLN A 374 30.78 99.70 6.41
C GLN A 374 29.57 99.01 5.77
N HIS A 375 29.19 99.41 4.56
CA HIS A 375 28.14 98.75 3.79
C HIS A 375 28.54 97.31 3.42
N ASP A 376 29.76 97.12 2.90
CA ASP A 376 30.31 95.80 2.58
C ASP A 376 30.40 94.89 3.82
N LEU A 377 30.81 95.44 4.98
CA LEU A 377 30.85 94.71 6.24
C LEU A 377 29.46 94.27 6.69
N HIS A 378 28.45 95.15 6.64
CA HIS A 378 27.07 94.78 6.97
C HIS A 378 26.47 93.79 5.96
N GLN A 379 26.81 93.89 4.67
CA GLN A 379 26.41 92.92 3.66
C GLN A 379 27.06 91.55 3.90
N ALA A 380 28.34 91.52 4.31
CA ALA A 380 29.03 90.29 4.69
C ALA A 380 28.46 89.66 5.97
N GLN A 381 28.12 90.47 6.99
CA GLN A 381 27.43 90.01 8.20
C GLN A 381 26.06 89.42 7.87
N HIS A 382 25.26 90.08 7.02
CA HIS A 382 23.95 89.55 6.61
C HIS A 382 24.08 88.23 5.85
N ARG A 383 25.05 88.10 4.94
CA ARG A 383 25.34 86.82 4.26
C ARG A 383 25.82 85.73 5.21
N ALA A 384 26.61 86.07 6.24
CA ALA A 384 27.05 85.12 7.26
C ALA A 384 25.84 84.59 8.06
N HIS A 385 24.97 85.48 8.57
CA HIS A 385 23.76 85.07 9.28
C HIS A 385 22.76 84.30 8.40
N GLN A 386 22.69 84.60 7.10
CA GLN A 386 21.91 83.79 6.15
C GLN A 386 22.49 82.38 6.02
N ALA A 387 23.81 82.25 5.84
CA ALA A 387 24.47 80.95 5.79
C ALA A 387 24.34 80.17 7.11
N GLU A 388 24.41 80.83 8.26
CA GLU A 388 24.15 80.21 9.57
C GLU A 388 22.73 79.64 9.66
N ALA A 389 21.72 80.39 9.20
CA ALA A 389 20.33 79.90 9.14
C ALA A 389 20.15 78.73 8.15
N ASP A 390 20.77 78.80 6.96
CA ASP A 390 20.75 77.72 5.96
C ASP A 390 21.42 76.45 6.51
N PHE A 391 22.56 76.58 7.20
CA PHE A 391 23.23 75.46 7.89
C PHE A 391 22.41 74.90 9.05
N SER A 392 21.71 75.74 9.84
CA SER A 392 20.79 75.27 10.88
C SER A 392 19.65 74.44 10.28
N SER A 393 19.01 74.93 9.20
CA SER A 393 17.95 74.20 8.50
C SER A 393 18.44 72.88 7.90
N LEU A 394 19.67 72.87 7.33
CA LEU A 394 20.29 71.63 6.84
C LEU A 394 20.58 70.64 7.98
N ALA A 395 21.06 71.10 9.14
CA ALA A 395 21.32 70.24 10.30
C ALA A 395 20.02 69.66 10.89
N GLU A 396 18.92 70.40 10.89
CA GLU A 396 17.59 69.89 11.26
C GLU A 396 17.10 68.84 10.26
N ARG A 397 17.17 69.12 8.96
CA ARG A 397 16.80 68.16 7.90
C ARG A 397 17.65 66.88 7.91
N VAL A 398 18.92 66.96 8.31
CA VAL A 398 19.77 65.78 8.53
C VAL A 398 19.26 64.98 9.74
N ARG A 399 18.97 65.64 10.87
CA ARG A 399 18.40 64.98 12.06
C ARG A 399 17.04 64.33 11.80
N GLU A 400 16.19 64.95 10.98
CA GLU A 400 14.93 64.34 10.48
C GLU A 400 15.19 63.16 9.53
N GLY A 401 16.28 63.17 8.78
CA GLY A 401 16.73 62.05 7.96
C GLY A 401 17.19 60.87 8.81
N GLU A 402 18.03 61.13 9.81
CA GLU A 402 18.50 60.14 10.80
C GLU A 402 17.34 59.54 11.61
N GLY A 403 16.38 60.37 12.04
CA GLY A 403 15.17 59.93 12.72
C GLY A 403 14.34 58.96 11.88
N ARG A 404 14.03 59.33 10.63
CA ARG A 404 13.30 58.46 9.70
C ARG A 404 14.07 57.18 9.35
N ALA A 405 15.40 57.26 9.22
CA ALA A 405 16.24 56.08 9.01
C ALA A 405 16.14 55.11 10.20
N ALA A 406 16.24 55.63 11.44
CA ALA A 406 16.08 54.82 12.66
C ALA A 406 14.66 54.24 12.82
N GLU A 407 13.62 54.91 12.32
CA GLU A 407 12.25 54.39 12.26
C GLU A 407 12.12 53.26 11.22
N THR A 408 12.69 53.42 10.01
CA THR A 408 12.72 52.33 9.03
C THR A 408 13.53 51.12 9.52
N ASP A 409 14.60 51.35 10.28
CA ASP A 409 15.41 50.30 10.90
C ASP A 409 14.62 49.50 11.95
N ARG A 410 13.79 50.18 12.76
CA ARG A 410 12.87 49.53 13.71
C ARG A 410 11.80 48.73 12.98
N ALA A 411 11.15 49.32 11.98
CA ALA A 411 10.11 48.66 11.18
C ALA A 411 10.65 47.42 10.46
N ALA A 412 11.89 47.46 9.95
CA ALA A 412 12.56 46.32 9.35
C ALA A 412 12.84 45.19 10.37
N ARG A 413 13.29 45.53 11.59
CA ARG A 413 13.51 44.56 12.67
C ARG A 413 12.19 43.94 13.16
N GLU A 414 11.12 44.72 13.25
CA GLU A 414 9.78 44.20 13.54
C GLU A 414 9.27 43.26 12.44
N ALA A 415 9.48 43.60 11.16
CA ALA A 415 9.11 42.73 10.06
C ALA A 415 9.88 41.40 10.11
N LEU A 416 11.20 41.43 10.33
CA LEU A 416 12.03 40.23 10.51
C LEU A 416 11.57 39.38 11.70
N HIS A 417 11.18 40.00 12.82
CA HIS A 417 10.61 39.28 13.97
C HIS A 417 9.29 38.59 13.62
N ARG A 418 8.40 39.26 12.87
CA ARG A 418 7.12 38.68 12.41
C ARG A 418 7.36 37.53 11.41
N PHE A 419 8.36 37.63 10.54
CA PHE A 419 8.76 36.51 9.67
C PHE A 419 9.29 35.32 10.47
N ALA A 420 10.19 35.52 11.44
CA ALA A 420 10.68 34.45 12.30
C ALA A 420 9.56 33.78 13.13
N GLN A 421 8.54 34.55 13.55
CA GLN A 421 7.33 34.00 14.20
C GLN A 421 6.48 33.17 13.22
N ALA A 422 6.32 33.61 11.98
CA ALA A 422 5.60 32.86 10.94
C ALA A 422 6.33 31.57 10.54
N GLU A 423 7.65 31.60 10.42
CA GLU A 423 8.48 30.40 10.19
C GLU A 423 8.36 29.40 11.35
N ALA A 424 8.37 29.87 12.60
CA ALA A 424 8.16 29.01 13.77
C ALA A 424 6.74 28.39 13.81
N GLN A 425 5.72 29.12 13.36
CA GLN A 425 4.35 28.59 13.22
C GLN A 425 4.27 27.55 12.10
N LEU A 426 4.86 27.81 10.93
CA LEU A 426 4.92 26.86 9.83
C LEU A 426 5.59 25.54 10.28
N GLN A 427 6.76 25.63 10.93
CA GLN A 427 7.44 24.46 11.50
C GLN A 427 6.63 23.72 12.58
N SER A 428 5.68 24.37 13.26
CA SER A 428 4.73 23.66 14.13
C SER A 428 3.75 22.85 13.30
N THR A 429 3.10 23.50 12.33
CA THR A 429 2.12 22.84 11.43
C THR A 429 2.74 21.73 10.58
N GLU A 430 4.01 21.82 10.20
CA GLU A 430 4.75 20.73 9.52
C GLU A 430 4.96 19.51 10.43
N ARG A 431 5.24 19.72 11.72
CA ARG A 431 5.38 18.64 12.71
C ARG A 431 4.02 18.00 13.00
N GLU A 432 2.99 18.82 13.20
CA GLU A 432 1.60 18.38 13.41
C GLU A 432 1.10 17.56 12.19
N LEU A 433 1.40 17.99 10.96
CA LEU A 433 1.09 17.27 9.74
C LEU A 433 1.86 15.94 9.63
N ALA A 434 3.15 15.91 9.97
CA ALA A 434 3.94 14.68 9.99
C ALA A 434 3.47 13.68 11.06
N GLU A 435 3.02 14.17 12.22
CA GLU A 435 2.40 13.34 13.25
C GLU A 435 1.02 12.81 12.81
N ALA A 436 0.19 13.63 12.17
CA ALA A 436 -1.08 13.20 11.58
C ALA A 436 -0.88 12.15 10.47
N GLN A 437 0.11 12.32 9.60
CA GLN A 437 0.47 11.33 8.56
C GLN A 437 0.96 10.00 9.17
N LYS A 438 1.70 10.07 10.28
CA LYS A 438 2.12 8.89 11.05
C LYS A 438 0.92 8.19 11.70
N GLN A 439 -0.03 8.94 12.28
CA GLN A 439 -1.26 8.36 12.84
C GLN A 439 -2.12 7.72 11.74
N TRP A 440 -2.24 8.37 10.57
CA TRP A 440 -2.95 7.82 9.42
C TRP A 440 -2.35 6.47 8.98
N SER A 441 -1.04 6.42 8.72
CA SER A 441 -0.37 5.17 8.29
C SER A 441 -0.44 4.06 9.34
N GLN A 442 -0.51 4.39 10.64
CA GLN A 442 -0.80 3.42 11.70
C GLN A 442 -2.24 2.89 11.64
N SER A 443 -3.24 3.76 11.42
CA SER A 443 -4.64 3.34 11.28
C SER A 443 -4.88 2.52 9.99
N GLU A 444 -4.18 2.84 8.91
CA GLU A 444 -4.22 2.09 7.65
C GLU A 444 -3.59 0.70 7.81
N ALA A 445 -2.47 0.59 8.53
CA ALA A 445 -1.88 -0.70 8.88
C ALA A 445 -2.80 -1.56 9.77
N GLN A 446 -3.46 -0.95 10.76
CA GLN A 446 -4.45 -1.64 11.62
C GLN A 446 -5.67 -2.11 10.81
N ALA A 447 -6.18 -1.29 9.89
CA ALA A 447 -7.27 -1.68 8.99
C ALA A 447 -6.85 -2.83 8.05
N ALA A 448 -5.62 -2.80 7.52
CA ALA A 448 -5.07 -3.88 6.71
C ALA A 448 -4.89 -5.19 7.51
N GLU A 449 -4.54 -5.11 8.79
CA GLU A 449 -4.46 -6.27 9.70
C GLU A 449 -5.85 -6.83 10.02
N ALA A 450 -6.83 -5.98 10.35
CA ALA A 450 -8.23 -6.39 10.52
C ALA A 450 -8.83 -7.02 9.25
N HIS A 451 -8.46 -6.53 8.06
CA HIS A 451 -8.83 -7.14 6.78
C HIS A 451 -8.15 -8.47 6.49
N ARG A 452 -6.95 -8.73 7.04
CA ARG A 452 -6.32 -10.06 6.99
C ARG A 452 -7.04 -11.03 7.92
N HIS A 453 -7.30 -10.62 9.15
CA HIS A 453 -7.96 -11.48 10.14
C HIS A 453 -9.42 -11.82 9.77
N THR A 454 -10.17 -10.86 9.20
CA THR A 454 -11.52 -11.17 8.67
C THR A 454 -11.50 -12.13 7.47
N ARG A 455 -10.49 -12.06 6.59
CA ARG A 455 -10.30 -13.08 5.53
C ARG A 455 -9.89 -14.44 6.08
N GLU A 456 -9.08 -14.47 7.12
CA GLU A 456 -8.70 -15.71 7.82
C GLU A 456 -9.92 -16.38 8.46
N LEU A 457 -10.75 -15.61 9.18
CA LEU A 457 -12.01 -16.10 9.75
C LEU A 457 -13.00 -16.57 8.67
N GLN A 458 -13.08 -15.89 7.52
CA GLN A 458 -13.86 -16.35 6.36
C GLN A 458 -13.32 -17.69 5.81
N GLY A 459 -12.00 -17.88 5.76
CA GLY A 459 -11.38 -19.16 5.39
C GLY A 459 -11.70 -20.27 6.37
N GLN A 460 -11.56 -20.01 7.68
CA GLN A 460 -11.91 -20.96 8.74
C GLN A 460 -13.41 -21.34 8.71
N LEU A 461 -14.30 -20.39 8.42
CA LEU A 461 -15.73 -20.64 8.25
C LEU A 461 -16.02 -21.51 7.01
N ALA A 462 -15.36 -21.25 5.88
CA ALA A 462 -15.48 -22.06 4.67
C ALA A 462 -14.94 -23.49 4.86
N GLU A 463 -13.85 -23.66 5.61
CA GLU A 463 -13.37 -24.99 6.03
C GLU A 463 -14.38 -25.70 6.95
N ALA A 464 -14.98 -24.99 7.91
CA ALA A 464 -15.97 -25.57 8.81
C ALA A 464 -17.24 -26.02 8.08
N ASP A 465 -17.74 -25.21 7.14
CA ASP A 465 -18.85 -25.56 6.24
C ASP A 465 -18.49 -26.75 5.32
N GLY A 466 -17.27 -26.80 4.79
CA GLY A 466 -16.74 -27.94 4.05
C GLY A 466 -16.76 -29.23 4.87
N ARG A 467 -16.21 -29.20 6.09
CA ARG A 467 -16.22 -30.35 7.03
C ARG A 467 -17.64 -30.75 7.44
N ALA A 468 -18.55 -29.78 7.62
CA ALA A 468 -19.96 -30.07 7.91
C ALA A 468 -20.64 -30.79 6.73
N LYS A 469 -20.38 -30.37 5.49
CA LYS A 469 -20.87 -31.04 4.27
C LYS A 469 -20.28 -32.44 4.10
N GLU A 470 -19.01 -32.65 4.44
CA GLU A 470 -18.40 -33.98 4.46
C GLU A 470 -19.05 -34.89 5.52
N MET A 471 -19.27 -34.38 6.74
CA MET A 471 -19.95 -35.11 7.81
C MET A 471 -21.40 -35.45 7.44
N GLN A 472 -22.13 -34.53 6.80
CA GLN A 472 -23.46 -34.82 6.27
C GLN A 472 -23.42 -35.92 5.22
N GLN A 473 -22.50 -35.87 4.25
CA GLN A 473 -22.34 -36.96 3.28
C GLN A 473 -21.96 -38.30 3.93
N GLN A 474 -21.17 -38.30 5.01
CA GLN A 474 -20.88 -39.53 5.77
C GLN A 474 -22.13 -40.07 6.48
N LEU A 475 -22.99 -39.19 7.01
CA LEU A 475 -24.27 -39.53 7.61
C LEU A 475 -25.27 -40.07 6.56
N ASP A 476 -25.37 -39.43 5.39
CA ASP A 476 -26.25 -39.90 4.31
C ASP A 476 -25.80 -41.28 3.79
N ARG A 477 -24.48 -41.49 3.67
CA ARG A 477 -23.89 -42.80 3.33
C ARG A 477 -24.13 -43.85 4.41
N SER A 478 -24.07 -43.51 5.70
CA SER A 478 -24.33 -44.46 6.79
C SER A 478 -25.82 -44.80 6.92
N GLN A 479 -26.72 -43.82 6.78
CA GLN A 479 -28.17 -44.05 6.67
C GLN A 479 -28.52 -44.94 5.46
N THR A 480 -27.88 -44.70 4.30
CA THR A 480 -28.10 -45.52 3.09
C THR A 480 -27.61 -46.96 3.30
N ARG A 481 -26.46 -47.14 3.97
CA ARG A 481 -25.98 -48.48 4.39
C ARG A 481 -26.92 -49.15 5.37
N LEU A 482 -27.47 -48.42 6.35
CA LEU A 482 -28.47 -48.97 7.29
C LEU A 482 -29.72 -49.44 6.56
N ARG A 483 -30.29 -48.64 5.65
CA ARG A 483 -31.43 -49.05 4.81
C ARG A 483 -31.14 -50.29 3.95
N HIS A 484 -29.91 -50.42 3.44
CA HIS A 484 -29.48 -51.64 2.74
C HIS A 484 -29.34 -52.85 3.67
N LEU A 485 -28.89 -52.67 4.91
CA LEU A 485 -28.82 -53.74 5.91
C LEU A 485 -30.22 -54.13 6.42
N GLU A 486 -31.12 -53.18 6.63
CA GLU A 486 -32.53 -53.41 7.00
C GLU A 486 -33.27 -54.19 5.89
N THR A 487 -33.11 -53.79 4.62
CA THR A 487 -33.71 -54.51 3.49
C THR A 487 -33.07 -55.88 3.24
N ALA A 488 -31.76 -56.03 3.47
CA ALA A 488 -31.09 -57.34 3.42
C ALA A 488 -31.52 -58.25 4.58
N LEU A 489 -31.71 -57.72 5.79
CA LEU A 489 -32.22 -58.45 6.95
C LEU A 489 -33.65 -58.92 6.68
N HIS A 490 -34.56 -58.03 6.27
CA HIS A 490 -35.94 -58.41 5.91
C HIS A 490 -36.01 -59.38 4.72
N LYS A 491 -35.00 -59.40 3.83
CA LYS A 491 -34.88 -60.42 2.79
C LYS A 491 -34.48 -61.77 3.40
N ALA A 492 -33.42 -61.80 4.22
CA ALA A 492 -32.95 -63.02 4.88
C ALA A 492 -33.97 -63.61 5.87
N GLU A 493 -34.75 -62.77 6.57
CA GLU A 493 -35.88 -63.19 7.40
C GLU A 493 -36.96 -63.89 6.58
N ARG A 494 -37.27 -63.38 5.37
CA ARG A 494 -38.25 -63.99 4.46
C ARG A 494 -37.72 -65.27 3.83
N GLU A 495 -36.46 -65.29 3.39
CA GLU A 495 -35.82 -66.48 2.82
C GLU A 495 -35.71 -67.59 3.87
N GLY A 496 -35.20 -67.28 5.08
CA GLY A 496 -35.17 -68.23 6.20
C GLY A 496 -36.56 -68.69 6.66
N ALA A 497 -37.58 -67.83 6.64
CA ALA A 497 -38.96 -68.24 6.91
C ALA A 497 -39.54 -69.15 5.81
N GLN A 498 -39.17 -68.95 4.55
CA GLN A 498 -39.54 -69.82 3.43
C GLN A 498 -38.81 -71.16 3.49
N GLU A 499 -37.52 -71.17 3.80
CA GLU A 499 -36.72 -72.39 4.03
C GLU A 499 -37.26 -73.20 5.21
N LEU A 500 -37.59 -72.55 6.34
CA LEU A 500 -38.23 -73.22 7.48
C LEU A 500 -39.64 -73.73 7.18
N ALA A 501 -40.40 -73.05 6.31
CA ALA A 501 -41.71 -73.53 5.86
C ALA A 501 -41.60 -74.73 4.90
N ALA A 502 -40.63 -74.72 3.99
CA ALA A 502 -40.33 -75.84 3.10
C ALA A 502 -39.82 -77.05 3.89
N ALA A 503 -38.82 -76.88 4.76
CA ALA A 503 -38.30 -77.94 5.62
C ALA A 503 -39.38 -78.54 6.53
N ARG A 504 -40.34 -77.74 7.03
CA ARG A 504 -41.52 -78.24 7.74
C ARG A 504 -42.45 -79.05 6.84
N HIS A 505 -42.74 -78.58 5.62
CA HIS A 505 -43.57 -79.31 4.67
C HIS A 505 -42.96 -80.67 4.29
N ASP A 506 -41.65 -80.71 4.06
CA ASP A 506 -40.93 -81.92 3.68
C ASP A 506 -40.83 -82.91 4.86
N TRP A 507 -40.60 -82.41 6.08
CA TRP A 507 -40.69 -83.20 7.32
C TRP A 507 -42.10 -83.75 7.56
N ASP A 508 -43.13 -82.93 7.31
CA ASP A 508 -44.53 -83.37 7.34
C ASP A 508 -44.87 -84.35 6.20
N SER A 509 -44.11 -84.41 5.10
CA SER A 509 -44.29 -85.44 4.04
C SER A 509 -43.64 -86.74 4.46
N LEU A 510 -42.36 -86.68 4.87
CA LEU A 510 -41.61 -87.81 5.41
C LEU A 510 -42.36 -88.51 6.54
N HIS A 511 -42.96 -87.76 7.48
CA HIS A 511 -43.76 -88.38 8.54
C HIS A 511 -45.13 -88.92 8.10
N LYS A 512 -45.68 -88.51 6.95
CA LYS A 512 -46.84 -89.19 6.35
C LYS A 512 -46.42 -90.49 5.66
N GLU A 513 -45.26 -90.48 5.02
CA GLU A 513 -44.62 -91.64 4.38
C GLU A 513 -44.21 -92.68 5.43
N ASP A 514 -43.44 -92.32 6.47
CA ASP A 514 -43.16 -93.16 7.65
C ASP A 514 -44.43 -93.75 8.27
N ALA A 515 -45.48 -92.92 8.44
CA ALA A 515 -46.75 -93.35 9.03
C ALA A 515 -47.56 -94.26 8.09
N GLN A 516 -47.29 -94.24 6.78
CA GLN A 516 -47.83 -95.19 5.81
C GLN A 516 -47.01 -96.49 5.82
N GLU A 517 -45.68 -96.41 5.71
CA GLU A 517 -44.79 -97.58 5.81
C GLU A 517 -45.02 -98.35 7.11
N LEU A 518 -45.19 -97.66 8.25
CA LEU A 518 -45.49 -98.30 9.53
C LEU A 518 -46.88 -98.97 9.57
N ARG A 519 -47.85 -98.52 8.77
CA ARG A 519 -49.15 -99.22 8.60
C ARG A 519 -48.99 -100.45 7.71
N GLU A 520 -48.28 -100.31 6.59
CA GLU A 520 -48.04 -101.39 5.64
C GLU A 520 -47.18 -102.50 6.28
N ALA A 521 -46.13 -102.16 7.02
CA ALA A 521 -45.32 -103.08 7.82
C ALA A 521 -46.13 -103.79 8.92
N LYS A 522 -47.10 -103.11 9.56
CA LYS A 522 -48.03 -103.76 10.50
C LYS A 522 -48.96 -104.76 9.82
N VAL A 523 -49.46 -104.45 8.61
CA VAL A 523 -50.28 -105.38 7.80
C VAL A 523 -49.45 -106.54 7.26
N ALA A 524 -48.20 -106.30 6.86
CA ALA A 524 -47.26 -107.34 6.47
C ALA A 524 -46.93 -108.27 7.66
N SER A 525 -46.72 -107.70 8.85
CA SER A 525 -46.47 -108.44 10.10
C SER A 525 -47.65 -109.33 10.51
N THR A 526 -48.89 -108.82 10.52
CA THR A 526 -50.07 -109.66 10.83
C THR A 526 -50.31 -110.73 9.78
N ARG A 527 -50.03 -110.45 8.50
CA ARG A 527 -50.07 -111.45 7.41
C ARG A 527 -48.99 -112.52 7.56
N ALA A 528 -47.78 -112.13 7.98
CA ALA A 528 -46.69 -113.06 8.26
C ALA A 528 -47.04 -113.96 9.48
N GLN A 529 -47.56 -113.37 10.55
CA GLN A 529 -48.04 -114.12 11.73
C GLN A 529 -49.12 -115.12 11.34
N ALA A 530 -50.18 -114.71 10.63
CA ALA A 530 -51.23 -115.64 10.18
C ALA A 530 -50.70 -116.74 9.23
N SER A 531 -49.65 -116.47 8.45
CA SER A 531 -48.98 -117.51 7.65
C SER A 531 -48.16 -118.49 8.50
N ARG A 532 -47.56 -117.99 9.59
CA ARG A 532 -46.83 -118.78 10.59
C ARG A 532 -47.78 -119.65 11.41
N ASP A 533 -48.87 -119.10 11.94
CA ASP A 533 -49.87 -119.84 12.72
C ASP A 533 -50.45 -121.01 11.89
N LYS A 534 -50.65 -120.78 10.58
CA LYS A 534 -51.07 -121.81 9.62
C LYS A 534 -49.99 -122.86 9.34
N ALA A 535 -48.71 -122.48 9.31
CA ALA A 535 -47.59 -123.40 9.17
C ALA A 535 -47.39 -124.26 10.43
N GLU A 536 -47.46 -123.67 11.62
CA GLU A 536 -47.41 -124.37 12.91
C GLU A 536 -48.59 -125.34 13.06
N SER A 537 -49.79 -124.94 12.63
CA SER A 537 -50.95 -125.86 12.53
C SER A 537 -50.67 -127.05 11.62
N ARG A 538 -50.08 -126.84 10.43
CA ARG A 538 -49.75 -127.94 9.50
C ARG A 538 -48.62 -128.83 10.01
N CYS A 539 -47.69 -128.30 10.80
CA CYS A 539 -46.69 -129.12 11.51
C CYS A 539 -47.37 -130.04 12.54
N ALA A 540 -48.30 -129.52 13.35
CA ALA A 540 -49.03 -130.32 14.33
C ALA A 540 -49.90 -131.43 13.68
N GLU A 541 -50.52 -131.13 12.52
CA GLU A 541 -51.19 -132.16 11.70
C GLU A 541 -50.22 -133.27 11.26
N LEU A 542 -49.05 -132.90 10.73
CA LEU A 542 -48.03 -133.84 10.25
C LEU A 542 -47.40 -134.67 11.38
N GLU A 543 -47.27 -134.12 12.58
CA GLU A 543 -46.82 -134.85 13.78
C GLU A 543 -47.86 -135.91 14.20
N GLY A 544 -49.16 -135.59 14.13
CA GLY A 544 -50.24 -136.56 14.34
C GLY A 544 -50.31 -137.65 13.26
N GLU A 545 -50.08 -137.29 11.99
CA GLU A 545 -49.91 -138.26 10.88
C GLU A 545 -48.71 -139.19 11.13
N LEU A 546 -47.60 -138.67 11.69
CA LEU A 546 -46.41 -139.46 12.04
C LEU A 546 -46.63 -140.44 13.20
N ASP A 547 -47.28 -140.00 14.29
CA ASP A 547 -47.50 -140.87 15.45
C ASP A 547 -48.57 -141.94 15.19
N THR A 548 -49.57 -141.66 14.36
CA THR A 548 -50.50 -142.71 13.89
C THR A 548 -49.80 -143.73 12.99
N GLN A 549 -48.88 -143.32 12.11
CA GLN A 549 -48.03 -144.24 11.34
C GLN A 549 -47.10 -145.07 12.24
N ARG A 550 -46.50 -144.46 13.28
CA ARG A 550 -45.66 -145.18 14.28
C ARG A 550 -46.47 -146.24 15.02
N ALA A 551 -47.69 -145.93 15.45
CA ALA A 551 -48.58 -146.89 16.09
C ALA A 551 -48.92 -148.08 15.16
N ALA A 552 -49.25 -147.80 13.90
CA ALA A 552 -49.50 -148.84 12.89
C ALA A 552 -48.28 -149.74 12.63
N ALA A 553 -47.07 -149.15 12.56
CA ALA A 553 -45.83 -149.89 12.39
C ALA A 553 -45.49 -150.80 13.58
N ILE A 554 -45.84 -150.40 14.81
CA ILE A 554 -45.70 -151.24 16.02
C ILE A 554 -46.68 -152.42 15.97
N ALA A 555 -47.95 -152.18 15.61
CA ALA A 555 -48.96 -153.24 15.49
C ALA A 555 -48.57 -154.28 14.42
N LEU A 556 -48.09 -153.83 13.25
CA LEU A 556 -47.60 -154.73 12.18
C LEU A 556 -46.43 -155.60 12.61
N ARG A 557 -45.49 -155.07 13.41
CA ARG A 557 -44.36 -155.85 13.95
C ARG A 557 -44.82 -156.91 14.95
N GLN A 558 -45.82 -156.60 15.79
CA GLN A 558 -46.40 -157.57 16.72
C GLN A 558 -47.14 -158.70 15.99
N ALA A 559 -47.91 -158.38 14.93
CA ALA A 559 -48.53 -159.38 14.07
C ALA A 559 -47.49 -160.33 13.44
N HIS A 560 -46.47 -159.77 12.78
CA HIS A 560 -45.41 -160.54 12.12
C HIS A 560 -44.62 -161.48 13.07
N ALA A 561 -44.42 -161.07 14.32
CA ALA A 561 -43.78 -161.92 15.33
C ALA A 561 -44.63 -163.18 15.65
N SER A 562 -45.96 -163.02 15.72
CA SER A 562 -46.87 -164.15 15.96
C SER A 562 -47.04 -165.07 14.75
N GLU A 563 -46.98 -164.54 13.53
CA GLU A 563 -47.03 -165.34 12.30
C GLU A 563 -45.78 -166.22 12.13
N SER A 564 -44.60 -165.64 12.39
CA SER A 564 -43.32 -166.35 12.25
C SER A 564 -43.19 -167.56 13.19
N SER A 565 -43.71 -167.46 14.42
CA SER A 565 -43.72 -168.61 15.35
C SER A 565 -44.63 -169.76 14.91
N ARG A 566 -45.70 -169.48 14.13
CA ARG A 566 -46.56 -170.50 13.53
C ARG A 566 -45.89 -171.19 12.35
N GLN A 567 -45.18 -170.43 11.51
CA GLN A 567 -44.44 -170.99 10.37
C GLN A 567 -43.38 -172.00 10.84
N ALA A 568 -42.52 -171.62 11.80
CA ALA A 568 -41.48 -172.51 12.34
C ALA A 568 -42.06 -173.83 12.93
N ALA A 569 -43.22 -173.75 13.59
CA ALA A 569 -43.92 -174.93 14.12
C ALA A 569 -44.51 -175.84 13.02
N SER A 570 -44.83 -175.29 11.85
CA SER A 570 -45.31 -176.06 10.68
C SER A 570 -44.16 -176.70 9.88
N GLU A 571 -43.04 -176.00 9.72
CA GLU A 571 -41.85 -176.47 8.99
C GLU A 571 -41.20 -177.67 9.68
N ALA A 572 -41.06 -177.63 11.01
CA ALA A 572 -40.58 -178.76 11.81
C ALA A 572 -41.46 -180.02 11.64
N LYS A 573 -42.75 -179.85 11.37
CA LYS A 573 -43.72 -180.94 11.17
C LYS A 573 -43.71 -181.50 9.73
N LEU A 574 -43.35 -180.68 8.75
CA LEU A 574 -43.12 -181.09 7.36
C LEU A 574 -41.82 -181.90 7.22
N ALA A 575 -40.72 -181.42 7.82
CA ALA A 575 -39.43 -182.12 7.78
C ALA A 575 -39.50 -183.57 8.28
N GLY A 576 -40.25 -183.81 9.37
CA GLY A 576 -40.44 -185.16 9.92
C GLY A 576 -41.26 -186.11 9.03
N MET A 577 -42.12 -185.60 8.15
CA MET A 577 -42.86 -186.43 7.18
C MET A 577 -42.05 -186.69 5.90
N GLN A 578 -41.19 -185.76 5.49
CA GLN A 578 -40.30 -185.96 4.35
C GLN A 578 -39.35 -187.15 4.56
N GLN A 579 -38.74 -187.26 5.74
CA GLN A 579 -37.83 -188.35 6.10
C GLN A 579 -38.50 -189.75 6.08
N GLN A 580 -39.84 -189.83 6.20
CA GLN A 580 -40.62 -191.07 6.07
C GLN A 580 -41.02 -191.41 4.62
N LEU A 581 -40.90 -190.45 3.69
CA LEU A 581 -41.08 -190.67 2.25
C LEU A 581 -39.77 -191.13 1.61
N ASP A 582 -38.66 -190.43 1.89
CA ASP A 582 -37.35 -190.72 1.28
C ASP A 582 -36.92 -192.17 1.59
N SER A 583 -37.05 -192.59 2.86
CA SER A 583 -36.76 -193.96 3.32
C SER A 583 -37.69 -195.05 2.74
N ARG A 584 -38.82 -194.68 2.10
CA ARG A 584 -39.67 -195.60 1.32
C ARG A 584 -39.31 -195.60 -0.16
N GLN A 585 -38.77 -194.49 -0.68
CA GLN A 585 -38.31 -194.37 -2.05
C GLN A 585 -37.08 -195.26 -2.29
N ASP A 586 -36.10 -195.22 -1.38
CA ASP A 586 -34.90 -196.07 -1.42
C ASP A 586 -35.24 -197.57 -1.47
N ALA A 587 -36.28 -197.99 -0.74
CA ALA A 587 -36.74 -199.39 -0.74
C ALA A 587 -37.39 -199.81 -2.08
N PHE A 588 -37.94 -198.85 -2.84
CA PHE A 588 -38.62 -199.09 -4.11
C PHE A 588 -37.63 -199.21 -5.27
N ASP A 589 -36.61 -198.35 -5.31
CA ASP A 589 -35.62 -198.33 -6.39
C ASP A 589 -34.65 -199.53 -6.33
N ASN A 590 -34.38 -200.10 -5.14
CA ASN A 590 -33.65 -201.37 -5.01
C ASN A 590 -34.40 -202.56 -5.64
N LEU A 591 -35.71 -202.72 -5.35
CA LEU A 591 -36.55 -203.77 -5.94
C LEU A 591 -36.70 -203.66 -7.47
N LYS A 592 -36.49 -202.47 -8.02
CA LYS A 592 -36.49 -202.22 -9.45
C LYS A 592 -35.18 -202.69 -10.12
N GLY A 593 -34.04 -202.50 -9.46
CA GLY A 593 -32.74 -202.97 -9.95
C GLY A 593 -32.66 -204.49 -10.10
N ASP A 594 -33.25 -205.24 -9.17
CA ASP A 594 -33.33 -206.71 -9.23
C ASP A 594 -34.15 -207.21 -10.44
N LEU A 595 -35.15 -206.43 -10.87
CA LEU A 595 -36.01 -206.76 -12.01
C LEU A 595 -35.27 -206.56 -13.35
N ASP A 596 -34.61 -205.41 -13.51
CA ASP A 596 -33.84 -205.08 -14.72
C ASP A 596 -32.66 -206.05 -14.93
N ALA A 597 -32.03 -206.51 -13.83
CA ALA A 597 -30.97 -207.52 -13.87
C ALA A 597 -31.43 -208.88 -14.40
N MET A 598 -32.64 -209.33 -14.03
CA MET A 598 -33.25 -210.56 -14.55
C MET A 598 -33.56 -210.47 -16.05
N GLU A 599 -34.11 -209.34 -16.51
CA GLU A 599 -34.45 -209.17 -17.92
C GLU A 599 -33.20 -209.10 -18.82
N ALA A 600 -32.10 -208.54 -18.33
CA ALA A 600 -30.81 -208.54 -19.02
C ALA A 600 -30.26 -209.95 -19.24
N HIS A 601 -30.24 -210.80 -18.20
CA HIS A 601 -29.69 -212.15 -18.32
C HIS A 601 -30.55 -213.05 -19.22
N HIS A 602 -31.87 -212.86 -19.27
CA HIS A 602 -32.74 -213.64 -20.16
C HIS A 602 -32.42 -213.37 -21.65
N LYS A 603 -32.13 -212.11 -22.00
CA LYS A 603 -31.68 -211.70 -23.35
C LYS A 603 -30.30 -212.25 -23.70
N GLN A 604 -29.40 -212.35 -22.71
CA GLN A 604 -28.08 -212.99 -22.87
C GLN A 604 -28.20 -214.45 -23.32
N VAL A 605 -29.13 -215.21 -22.72
CA VAL A 605 -29.36 -216.62 -23.06
C VAL A 605 -29.93 -216.77 -24.48
N GLU A 606 -30.91 -215.96 -24.88
CA GLU A 606 -31.43 -216.00 -26.26
C GLU A 606 -30.33 -215.77 -27.32
N ALA A 607 -29.37 -214.88 -27.04
CA ALA A 607 -28.31 -214.54 -27.98
C ALA A 607 -27.46 -215.76 -28.35
N ASP A 608 -26.99 -216.54 -27.37
CA ASP A 608 -26.06 -217.65 -27.67
C ASP A 608 -26.72 -218.93 -28.17
N TRP A 609 -28.03 -219.12 -27.96
CA TRP A 609 -28.77 -220.14 -28.73
C TRP A 609 -28.83 -219.78 -30.23
N ARG A 610 -28.92 -218.48 -30.59
CA ARG A 610 -28.79 -218.01 -31.98
C ARG A 610 -27.35 -218.20 -32.49
N THR A 611 -26.33 -217.96 -31.66
CA THR A 611 -24.91 -218.26 -31.99
C THR A 611 -24.67 -219.74 -32.29
N GLN A 612 -25.24 -220.66 -31.48
CA GLN A 612 -25.11 -222.10 -31.70
C GLN A 612 -25.83 -222.59 -32.96
N LEU A 613 -27.03 -222.05 -33.27
CA LEU A 613 -27.71 -222.33 -34.54
C LEU A 613 -26.84 -221.92 -35.73
N SER A 614 -26.38 -220.67 -35.73
CA SER A 614 -25.53 -220.10 -36.80
C SER A 614 -24.30 -220.97 -37.08
N ARG A 615 -23.59 -221.42 -36.03
CA ARG A 615 -22.40 -222.28 -36.17
C ARG A 615 -22.72 -223.68 -36.73
N ARG A 616 -23.90 -224.24 -36.46
CA ARG A 616 -24.34 -225.51 -37.07
C ARG A 616 -24.74 -225.35 -38.54
N THR A 617 -25.35 -224.23 -38.92
CA THR A 617 -25.60 -223.90 -40.33
C THR A 617 -24.28 -223.70 -41.09
N ALA A 618 -23.31 -223.00 -40.48
CA ALA A 618 -21.98 -222.82 -41.04
C ALA A 618 -21.26 -224.17 -41.24
N ALA A 619 -21.29 -225.07 -40.25
CA ALA A 619 -20.70 -226.40 -40.35
C ALA A 619 -21.30 -227.25 -41.49
N LEU A 620 -22.59 -227.07 -41.82
CA LEU A 620 -23.22 -227.71 -42.98
C LEU A 620 -22.79 -227.08 -44.30
N SER A 621 -22.64 -225.74 -44.37
CA SER A 621 -22.11 -225.08 -45.58
C SER A 621 -20.62 -225.39 -45.83
N ASP A 622 -19.81 -225.53 -44.79
CA ASP A 622 -18.39 -225.83 -44.91
C ASP A 622 -18.13 -227.32 -45.20
N ALA A 623 -19.00 -228.22 -44.70
CA ALA A 623 -19.05 -229.59 -45.18
C ALA A 623 -19.36 -229.69 -46.69
N ASN A 624 -20.08 -228.71 -47.25
CA ASN A 624 -20.30 -228.59 -48.70
C ASN A 624 -19.08 -227.99 -49.43
N ARG A 625 -18.27 -227.15 -48.78
CA ARG A 625 -16.99 -226.60 -49.32
C ARG A 625 -15.84 -227.62 -49.28
N ARG A 626 -15.84 -228.55 -48.33
CA ARG A 626 -14.92 -229.70 -48.32
C ARG A 626 -14.89 -230.43 -49.66
N PHE A 627 -16.01 -230.47 -50.39
CA PHE A 627 -16.12 -231.16 -51.68
C PHE A 627 -15.42 -230.43 -52.85
N THR A 628 -15.24 -229.11 -52.80
CA THR A 628 -14.59 -228.34 -53.88
C THR A 628 -13.15 -227.95 -53.58
N GLU A 629 -12.70 -227.98 -52.32
CA GLU A 629 -11.29 -227.68 -51.96
C GLU A 629 -10.43 -228.92 -51.63
N LEU A 630 -11.05 -230.10 -51.46
CA LEU A 630 -10.35 -231.38 -51.73
C LEU A 630 -9.86 -231.47 -53.19
N GLU A 631 -10.49 -230.75 -54.11
CA GLU A 631 -10.24 -230.82 -55.55
C GLU A 631 -9.13 -229.87 -56.02
N SER A 632 -8.88 -228.76 -55.31
CA SER A 632 -7.99 -227.69 -55.77
C SER A 632 -6.57 -227.74 -55.19
N VAL A 633 -6.41 -227.98 -53.87
CA VAL A 633 -5.14 -227.74 -53.16
C VAL A 633 -4.99 -228.71 -51.97
N MET A 634 -4.23 -229.82 -52.00
CA MET A 634 -3.33 -230.45 -52.98
C MET A 634 -2.15 -229.64 -53.55
N ARG A 635 -1.98 -228.36 -53.17
CA ARG A 635 -0.86 -227.50 -53.63
C ARG A 635 -0.40 -226.53 -52.53
N ARG A 636 0.10 -227.12 -51.44
CA ARG A 636 0.66 -226.51 -50.20
C ARG A 636 -0.40 -226.33 -49.10
N ILE A 637 -0.32 -226.89 -47.89
CA ILE A 637 0.74 -227.34 -46.95
C ILE A 637 0.74 -226.44 -45.70
N ALA A 638 0.40 -227.09 -44.57
CA ALA A 638 0.77 -226.83 -43.17
C ALA A 638 0.43 -225.49 -42.48
N GLY A 639 -0.31 -225.64 -41.36
CA GLY A 639 -0.22 -224.77 -40.17
C GLY A 639 -1.39 -223.81 -39.96
N ARG A 640 -1.87 -223.59 -38.72
CA ARG A 640 -1.69 -224.34 -37.45
C ARG A 640 -2.91 -224.02 -36.51
N PRO A 641 -3.18 -224.80 -35.44
CA PRO A 641 -4.46 -224.71 -34.71
C PRO A 641 -4.40 -224.07 -33.32
N GLY A 642 -5.58 -223.73 -32.76
CA GLY A 642 -5.84 -223.55 -31.32
C GLY A 642 -5.43 -222.20 -30.70
N ALA A 643 -5.69 -221.93 -29.41
CA ALA A 643 -6.67 -222.50 -28.46
C ALA A 643 -6.73 -221.64 -27.16
N ASP A 644 -7.86 -221.68 -26.45
CA ASP A 644 -8.07 -221.55 -24.98
C ASP A 644 -7.38 -220.49 -24.07
N MET A 645 -8.23 -219.87 -23.23
CA MET A 645 -8.10 -219.62 -21.76
C MET A 645 -7.30 -218.43 -21.13
N SER A 646 -7.96 -217.84 -20.11
CA SER A 646 -7.44 -217.37 -18.79
C SER A 646 -7.09 -215.89 -18.44
N ASN A 647 -7.95 -215.29 -17.57
CA ASN A 647 -7.65 -214.54 -16.32
C ASN A 647 -7.08 -213.05 -16.39
N PRO A 648 -6.56 -212.37 -15.32
CA PRO A 648 -7.22 -211.16 -14.73
C PRO A 648 -6.34 -209.88 -14.51
N ALA A 649 -6.91 -208.81 -13.86
CA ALA A 649 -6.29 -207.78 -12.95
C ALA A 649 -6.67 -206.27 -13.18
N THR A 650 -5.99 -205.35 -12.46
CA THR A 650 -6.29 -203.92 -12.06
C THR A 650 -5.64 -202.83 -12.99
N PRO A 651 -5.39 -201.52 -12.62
CA PRO A 651 -6.21 -200.34 -12.18
C PRO A 651 -5.91 -198.95 -12.89
N SER A 652 -6.53 -197.82 -12.42
CA SER A 652 -5.96 -196.42 -12.26
C SER A 652 -6.14 -195.25 -13.30
N ILE A 653 -5.84 -193.99 -12.85
CA ILE A 653 -5.45 -192.69 -13.55
C ILE A 653 -6.50 -191.63 -14.08
N GLY A 654 -6.43 -190.35 -13.60
CA GLY A 654 -6.03 -189.15 -14.42
C GLY A 654 -6.93 -187.89 -14.76
N ILE A 655 -6.47 -186.66 -14.39
CA ILE A 655 -6.25 -185.39 -15.19
C ILE A 655 -7.41 -184.52 -15.85
N GLY A 656 -7.40 -183.17 -15.68
CA GLY A 656 -7.46 -182.19 -16.84
C GLY A 656 -8.34 -180.89 -16.91
N SER A 657 -7.71 -179.68 -16.82
CA SER A 657 -7.89 -178.43 -17.64
C SER A 657 -9.14 -177.47 -17.67
N GLY A 658 -8.91 -176.18 -18.07
CA GLY A 658 -9.86 -175.02 -18.22
C GLY A 658 -10.02 -174.50 -19.69
N PRO A 659 -10.04 -173.17 -20.06
CA PRO A 659 -9.79 -171.91 -19.29
C PRO A 659 -10.55 -170.57 -19.70
N GLY A 660 -10.21 -169.43 -19.06
CA GLY A 660 -10.49 -168.00 -19.46
C GLY A 660 -11.37 -167.19 -18.48
N ALA A 661 -11.61 -165.86 -18.54
CA ALA A 661 -10.95 -164.60 -19.02
C ALA A 661 -11.83 -163.38 -18.52
N GLY A 662 -11.54 -162.06 -18.49
CA GLY A 662 -10.43 -161.13 -18.84
C GLY A 662 -10.98 -159.88 -19.61
N ALA A 663 -10.64 -158.57 -19.46
CA ALA A 663 -9.81 -157.69 -18.59
C ALA A 663 -10.22 -156.19 -18.90
N GLY A 664 -9.73 -155.05 -18.35
CA GLY A 664 -8.77 -154.66 -17.27
C GLY A 664 -8.34 -153.15 -17.34
N ALA A 665 -7.70 -152.61 -16.27
CA ALA A 665 -6.90 -151.34 -16.13
C ALA A 665 -7.59 -149.93 -15.97
N GLY A 666 -7.05 -148.97 -15.18
CA GLY A 666 -5.95 -149.05 -14.20
C GLY A 666 -5.47 -147.70 -13.54
N ALA A 667 -4.79 -147.81 -12.37
CA ALA A 667 -3.83 -146.92 -11.63
C ALA A 667 -4.04 -145.36 -11.52
N GLY A 668 -3.60 -144.66 -10.46
CA GLY A 668 -2.93 -145.02 -9.18
C GLY A 668 -2.83 -143.80 -8.23
N ILE A 669 -3.01 -143.95 -6.90
CA ILE A 669 -1.99 -144.04 -5.84
C ILE A 669 -1.07 -142.80 -5.66
N GLY A 670 -1.17 -142.14 -4.49
CA GLY A 670 -0.21 -141.16 -3.97
C GLY A 670 -0.72 -140.42 -2.71
N ALA A 671 0.02 -140.46 -1.60
CA ALA A 671 -0.38 -139.83 -0.31
C ALA A 671 0.85 -139.40 0.51
N ILE A 672 0.69 -138.42 1.42
CA ILE A 672 1.33 -138.27 2.77
C ILE A 672 1.03 -136.88 3.38
N ALA A 673 1.07 -136.83 4.73
CA ALA A 673 0.89 -135.74 5.72
C ALA A 673 1.37 -134.29 5.36
N MET A 674 0.95 -133.20 6.04
CA MET A 674 0.91 -132.97 7.50
C MET A 674 -0.02 -131.84 8.02
N LEU A 675 -0.49 -132.04 9.26
CA LEU A 675 -0.69 -131.15 10.44
C LEU A 675 -1.23 -129.69 10.36
N PRO A 676 -1.91 -129.18 11.42
CA PRO A 676 -2.52 -127.83 11.49
C PRO A 676 -1.77 -126.82 12.40
N TYR A 677 -2.12 -125.54 12.28
CA TYR A 677 -1.85 -124.40 13.21
C TYR A 677 -3.08 -123.44 13.10
N THR A 678 -3.73 -122.88 14.15
CA THR A 678 -3.33 -121.83 15.13
C THR A 678 -2.66 -120.60 14.49
N ALA A 679 -3.00 -119.34 14.80
CA ALA A 679 -3.81 -118.74 15.89
C ALA A 679 -4.46 -117.38 15.43
N PRO A 680 -5.17 -116.61 16.28
CA PRO A 680 -5.79 -115.32 15.91
C PRO A 680 -4.92 -114.10 16.24
N ASP A 681 -5.32 -112.89 15.79
CA ASP A 681 -5.14 -111.64 16.56
C ASP A 681 -6.12 -110.52 16.07
N PRO A 682 -6.44 -109.48 16.88
CA PRO A 682 -7.43 -108.43 16.55
C PRO A 682 -6.81 -107.05 16.29
N GLY A 683 -7.63 -106.04 15.94
CA GLY A 683 -7.25 -104.64 16.22
C GLY A 683 -7.98 -103.50 15.50
N MET A 684 -8.93 -102.85 16.20
CA MET A 684 -9.14 -101.38 16.21
C MET A 684 -9.65 -100.70 14.90
N PRO A 685 -10.04 -99.40 14.91
CA PRO A 685 -10.53 -98.54 16.00
C PRO A 685 -11.84 -97.76 15.66
N TYR A 686 -12.22 -96.85 16.57
CA TYR A 686 -13.12 -95.67 16.41
C TYR A 686 -14.65 -95.85 16.29
N ALA A 687 -15.32 -95.42 17.35
CA ALA A 687 -16.47 -94.53 17.25
C ALA A 687 -16.02 -93.06 17.41
N PRO A 688 -16.85 -92.08 17.00
CA PRO A 688 -16.99 -90.84 17.75
C PRO A 688 -18.45 -90.56 18.18
N ASN A 689 -18.63 -89.88 19.31
CA ASN A 689 -19.94 -89.42 19.79
C ASN A 689 -20.38 -88.10 19.12
N MET A 690 -21.70 -87.94 19.05
CA MET A 690 -22.47 -86.69 19.08
C MET A 690 -23.81 -87.00 19.78
N PRO A 691 -24.53 -86.03 20.36
CA PRO A 691 -24.16 -84.62 20.57
C PRO A 691 -23.65 -84.31 21.99
#